data_AF-A0A9W9J8W3-F1
#
_entry.id   AF-A0A9W9J8W3-F1
#
_cell.length_a   1.000
_cell.length_b   1.000
_cell.length_c   1.000
_cell.angle_alpha   90.00
_cell.angle_beta   90.00
_cell.angle_gamma   90.00
#
_symmetry.space_group_name_H-M   'P 1'
#
loop_
_entity.id
_entity.type
_entity.pdbx_description
1 polymer ?
#
loop_
_entity_poly.entity_id
_entity_poly.type
_entity_poly.pdbx_seq_one_letter_code
_entity_poly.pdbx_strand_id
1 'polypeptide(L)'
;MGASESKLVFKQGIFRLSEEKEIPADDPYWTRFWELPESSEDIFSLFTPADIRRTRDHAFSNFETLLLSVSSRLIVLKNHPSFPDPDLAPDRDVLNCIRILTRLLPFVYEAEHLEDWEEKFFWTRRKKKTRQAQIAGEVLFDDSQAEGLQGSSPRGEEYEDVKPLGEELIDTLLDLLFFADFTIPMLPTAKSKISYSIWQSGVGCNTAMGSNKTLENNRCEIVRLLLTMTGKAMYLPSNTLPVQGVRAITYITTCQDKQAVLTLLCSLLNTAMKYNPATWRVPYDHVVWKDPKQILVIYCLQFLLVLLLYPIPEDGRGAPPKNYYRHYFGRLHRPQDFQFLVDGMTRILNQPMQATNSYLPGSQRSVKWAPEILILFWETLQCNKRFRSFIIDSNRSHDFVILCIFYAMEYRTDPSKQGVVRMCIFILQTMSAEPTFGKSLNMSFEAQETLPQSIRLLKFRGSYADYLIMSVHTLMATSKGNLDTVYPALLIVLNNIAPYIKHISPSACSKVMQLFSSMSAPSFLLANETNHTLLASLLDVVNAILEHNFTENPYLVYAVLKYKERFEAVRAFTLESGQQEIERQKEKQKAGDTAGDITTSPTLSHSEDDLHAPSGARSSLTRIPEENSAFAIGEDDSDDEGGHEGQNTPSQSSPSAQTSRRPSVASTADESISQVRGMSEKARGKMPAGRPSFSRQNSMTSQTSMSMSALFTTSSTGFMPTVAWLESWLPELPLHTILTIISAIAPHIPGAALQPTSSPEARTLINNLPSFSEEPQIKSITSEPTPIRAQSFEWSALSMGWYESLLWGFIFSSEMVVGSAASATPGTVGVWNGTSIRLFRVQEAAAQGPTLLAPKGAVDAVGSNLVQRIGNLSLRGRNSISQEAGQSPSVREV
;
A
#
# COMPACT_ATOMS: atom_id res chain seq x y z
N MET A 1 37.66 11.00 -28.95
CA MET A 1 37.90 9.54 -29.02
C MET A 1 37.94 8.88 -27.64
N GLY A 2 38.42 9.55 -26.58
CA GLY A 2 38.62 8.94 -25.25
C GLY A 2 37.41 8.26 -24.56
N ALA A 3 36.18 8.78 -24.68
CA ALA A 3 35.02 8.23 -23.93
C ALA A 3 34.76 6.72 -24.17
N SER A 4 35.02 6.20 -25.37
CA SER A 4 34.89 4.76 -25.67
C SER A 4 36.05 3.94 -25.08
N GLU A 5 37.23 4.54 -24.99
CA GLU A 5 38.45 3.92 -24.47
C GLU A 5 38.40 3.83 -22.94
N SER A 6 38.00 4.90 -22.25
CA SER A 6 37.76 4.90 -20.79
C SER A 6 36.78 3.80 -20.35
N LYS A 7 35.71 3.57 -21.13
CA LYS A 7 34.71 2.53 -20.88
C LYS A 7 35.27 1.12 -21.08
N LEU A 8 36.16 0.93 -22.05
CA LEU A 8 36.86 -0.34 -22.26
C LEU A 8 37.84 -0.62 -21.11
N VAL A 9 38.65 0.37 -20.71
CA VAL A 9 39.59 0.27 -19.57
C VAL A 9 38.87 0.01 -18.25
N PHE A 10 37.73 0.67 -18.02
CA PHE A 10 36.89 0.41 -16.84
C PHE A 10 36.33 -1.02 -16.85
N LYS A 11 35.86 -1.53 -17.99
CA LYS A 11 35.38 -2.91 -18.12
C LYS A 11 36.48 -3.97 -17.94
N GLN A 12 37.68 -3.73 -18.47
CA GLN A 12 38.86 -4.55 -18.18
C GLN A 12 39.19 -4.52 -16.68
N GLY A 13 39.07 -3.36 -16.05
CA GLY A 13 39.19 -3.21 -14.60
C GLY A 13 38.19 -4.09 -13.83
N ILE A 14 36.93 -4.14 -14.24
CA ILE A 14 35.90 -5.01 -13.64
C ILE A 14 36.26 -6.49 -13.76
N PHE A 15 36.80 -6.96 -14.89
CA PHE A 15 37.23 -8.36 -15.00
C PHE A 15 38.39 -8.70 -14.06
N ARG A 16 39.39 -7.80 -13.94
CA ARG A 16 40.52 -7.95 -13.00
C ARG A 16 40.05 -8.19 -11.55
N LEU A 17 38.96 -7.55 -11.09
CA LEU A 17 38.40 -7.77 -9.75
C LEU A 17 38.12 -9.25 -9.44
N SER A 18 37.70 -10.01 -10.46
CA SER A 18 37.22 -11.39 -10.33
C SER A 18 38.25 -12.45 -10.77
N GLU A 19 39.27 -12.05 -11.53
CA GLU A 19 40.30 -12.93 -12.07
C GLU A 19 41.57 -12.96 -11.19
N GLU A 20 41.96 -11.81 -10.63
CA GLU A 20 43.10 -11.69 -9.72
C GLU A 20 42.65 -11.87 -8.27
N LYS A 21 43.47 -12.48 -7.42
CA LYS A 21 43.20 -12.64 -6.00
C LYS A 21 44.03 -11.64 -5.19
N GLU A 22 43.40 -11.02 -4.20
CA GLU A 22 44.05 -10.17 -3.20
C GLU A 22 44.84 -8.99 -3.81
N ILE A 23 44.14 -8.17 -4.62
CA ILE A 23 44.70 -6.91 -5.14
C ILE A 23 45.04 -5.99 -3.95
N PRO A 24 46.29 -5.46 -3.83
CA PRO A 24 46.69 -4.62 -2.70
C PRO A 24 45.80 -3.38 -2.52
N ALA A 25 45.47 -3.02 -1.28
CA ALA A 25 44.56 -1.91 -0.98
C ALA A 25 45.11 -0.52 -1.38
N ASP A 26 46.43 -0.42 -1.55
CA ASP A 26 47.18 0.75 -2.01
C ASP A 26 47.45 0.77 -3.52
N ASP A 27 47.04 -0.26 -4.29
CA ASP A 27 47.18 -0.29 -5.76
C ASP A 27 46.41 0.88 -6.40
N PRO A 28 47.05 1.76 -7.21
CA PRO A 28 46.40 2.83 -7.97
C PRO A 28 45.24 2.35 -8.86
N TYR A 29 45.15 1.05 -9.16
CA TYR A 29 43.99 0.40 -9.74
C TYR A 29 42.65 0.83 -9.15
N TRP A 30 42.54 1.04 -7.83
CA TRP A 30 41.28 1.42 -7.20
C TRP A 30 40.77 2.79 -7.67
N THR A 31 41.66 3.72 -8.07
CA THR A 31 41.25 5.07 -8.52
C THR A 31 40.37 5.04 -9.76
N ARG A 32 40.55 4.01 -10.60
CA ARG A 32 39.80 3.78 -11.83
C ARG A 32 38.29 3.69 -11.59
N PHE A 33 37.84 3.30 -10.40
CA PHE A 33 36.42 3.19 -10.06
C PHE A 33 35.73 4.54 -9.80
N TRP A 34 36.48 5.60 -9.49
CA TRP A 34 35.94 6.96 -9.37
C TRP A 34 36.41 7.92 -10.48
N GLU A 35 37.51 7.64 -11.16
CA GLU A 35 38.06 8.51 -12.22
C GLU A 35 37.50 8.21 -13.63
N LEU A 36 37.27 6.94 -13.98
CA LEU A 36 36.90 6.54 -15.35
C LEU A 36 35.41 6.67 -15.70
N PRO A 37 34.44 6.40 -14.81
CA PRO A 37 33.03 6.47 -15.20
C PRO A 37 32.57 7.91 -15.48
N GLU A 38 31.86 8.12 -16.59
CA GLU A 38 31.30 9.43 -16.94
C GLU A 38 29.89 9.58 -16.35
N SER A 39 29.09 8.51 -16.36
CA SER A 39 27.69 8.50 -15.94
C SER A 39 27.30 7.28 -15.10
N SER A 40 26.12 7.34 -14.49
CA SER A 40 25.51 6.16 -13.84
C SER A 40 25.14 5.05 -14.85
N GLU A 41 24.77 5.41 -16.09
CA GLU A 41 24.48 4.43 -17.16
C GLU A 41 25.72 3.58 -17.50
N ASP A 42 26.92 4.17 -17.46
CA ASP A 42 28.16 3.44 -17.68
C ASP A 42 28.40 2.38 -16.60
N ILE A 43 28.23 2.73 -15.32
CA ILE A 43 28.42 1.79 -14.21
C ILE A 43 27.37 0.66 -14.27
N PHE A 44 26.10 0.99 -14.48
CA PHE A 44 25.02 0.01 -14.49
C PHE A 44 24.99 -0.89 -15.73
N SER A 45 25.56 -0.45 -16.86
CA SER A 45 25.70 -1.24 -18.09
C SER A 45 26.99 -2.06 -18.15
N LEU A 46 28.11 -1.54 -17.63
CA LEU A 46 29.41 -2.21 -17.72
C LEU A 46 29.66 -3.17 -16.54
N PHE A 47 29.19 -2.84 -15.33
CA PHE A 47 29.32 -3.71 -14.16
C PHE A 47 28.05 -4.58 -14.01
N THR A 48 28.05 -5.74 -14.66
CA THR A 48 26.85 -6.59 -14.75
C THR A 48 26.57 -7.34 -13.44
N PRO A 49 25.32 -7.79 -13.19
CA PRO A 49 24.99 -8.59 -12.01
C PRO A 49 25.84 -9.86 -11.88
N ALA A 50 26.25 -10.46 -13.01
CA ALA A 50 27.09 -11.64 -13.03
C ALA A 50 28.53 -11.33 -12.61
N ASP A 51 29.10 -10.20 -13.03
CA ASP A 51 30.46 -9.79 -12.65
C ASP A 51 30.52 -9.43 -11.15
N ILE A 52 29.47 -8.77 -10.63
CA ILE A 52 29.37 -8.43 -9.20
C ILE A 52 29.31 -9.71 -8.35
N ARG A 53 28.44 -10.67 -8.71
CA ARG A 53 28.37 -11.98 -8.02
C ARG A 53 29.67 -12.76 -8.13
N ARG A 54 30.29 -12.84 -9.33
CA ARG A 54 31.59 -13.51 -9.51
C ARG A 54 32.66 -12.92 -8.59
N THR A 55 32.70 -11.58 -8.48
CA THR A 55 33.65 -10.89 -7.60
C THR A 55 33.35 -11.18 -6.13
N ARG A 56 32.09 -11.05 -5.70
CA ARG A 56 31.64 -11.34 -4.32
C ARG A 56 31.94 -12.80 -3.94
N ASP A 57 31.56 -13.76 -4.77
CA ASP A 57 31.53 -15.19 -4.43
C ASP A 57 32.88 -15.90 -4.65
N HIS A 58 33.78 -15.36 -5.50
CA HIS A 58 35.08 -15.99 -5.80
C HIS A 58 36.32 -15.13 -5.48
N ALA A 59 36.16 -13.81 -5.33
CA ALA A 59 37.24 -12.85 -5.07
C ALA A 59 36.85 -11.87 -3.95
N PHE A 60 36.26 -12.40 -2.87
CA PHE A 60 35.62 -11.62 -1.80
C PHE A 60 36.54 -10.54 -1.17
N SER A 61 37.84 -10.81 -1.04
CA SER A 61 38.84 -9.83 -0.57
C SER A 61 38.86 -8.55 -1.41
N ASN A 62 38.73 -8.67 -2.73
CA ASN A 62 38.71 -7.56 -3.67
C ASN A 62 37.35 -6.83 -3.59
N PHE A 63 36.26 -7.56 -3.37
CA PHE A 63 34.93 -6.98 -3.16
C PHE A 63 34.86 -6.13 -1.89
N GLU A 64 35.37 -6.65 -0.77
CA GLU A 64 35.50 -5.93 0.50
C GLU A 64 36.40 -4.69 0.35
N THR A 65 37.57 -4.86 -0.29
CA THR A 65 38.51 -3.75 -0.53
C THR A 65 37.88 -2.68 -1.42
N LEU A 66 37.15 -3.05 -2.48
CA LEU A 66 36.46 -2.09 -3.35
C LEU A 66 35.45 -1.25 -2.56
N LEU A 67 34.60 -1.90 -1.75
CA LEU A 67 33.62 -1.23 -0.90
C LEU A 67 34.31 -0.27 0.09
N LEU A 68 35.36 -0.73 0.78
CA LEU A 68 36.10 0.10 1.73
C LEU A 68 36.78 1.30 1.05
N SER A 69 37.40 1.10 -0.12
CA SER A 69 38.10 2.14 -0.87
C SER A 69 37.16 3.23 -1.37
N VAL A 70 36.04 2.88 -2.02
CA VAL A 70 35.08 3.90 -2.49
C VAL A 70 34.38 4.62 -1.34
N SER A 71 34.08 3.92 -0.24
CA SER A 71 33.53 4.54 0.96
C SER A 71 34.52 5.52 1.60
N SER A 72 35.78 5.12 1.73
CA SER A 72 36.84 5.96 2.31
C SER A 72 37.13 7.17 1.43
N ARG A 73 37.20 7.01 0.11
CA ARG A 73 37.38 8.11 -0.86
C ARG A 73 36.24 9.13 -0.77
N LEU A 74 34.99 8.68 -0.69
CA LEU A 74 33.81 9.53 -0.50
C LEU A 74 33.90 10.39 0.79
N ILE A 75 34.24 9.76 1.91
CA ILE A 75 34.39 10.41 3.22
C ILE A 75 35.56 11.42 3.20
N VAL A 76 36.69 11.07 2.56
CA VAL A 76 37.85 11.96 2.42
C VAL A 76 37.51 13.19 1.56
N LEU A 77 36.87 13.00 0.40
CA LEU A 77 36.51 14.09 -0.51
C LEU A 77 35.53 15.09 0.12
N LYS A 78 34.48 14.59 0.79
CA LYS A 78 33.51 15.45 1.51
C LYS A 78 34.17 16.34 2.56
N ASN A 79 35.24 15.86 3.20
CA ASN A 79 35.99 16.60 4.21
C ASN A 79 37.20 17.37 3.63
N HIS A 80 37.41 17.36 2.31
CA HIS A 80 38.56 18.02 1.69
C HIS A 80 38.41 19.56 1.69
N PRO A 81 39.43 20.34 2.12
CA PRO A 81 39.34 21.80 2.21
C PRO A 81 38.97 22.51 0.90
N SER A 82 39.30 21.94 -0.26
CA SER A 82 38.96 22.52 -1.57
C SER A 82 37.61 22.05 -2.15
N PHE A 83 36.99 20.97 -1.65
CA PHE A 83 35.79 20.38 -2.29
C PHE A 83 34.60 21.37 -2.38
N PRO A 84 33.87 21.46 -3.51
CA PRO A 84 34.18 20.87 -4.81
C PRO A 84 35.22 21.72 -5.57
N ASP A 85 36.32 21.08 -6.00
CA ASP A 85 37.35 21.72 -6.84
C ASP A 85 37.70 20.75 -7.98
N PRO A 86 37.69 21.19 -9.25
CA PRO A 86 37.75 20.29 -10.41
C PRO A 86 39.07 19.52 -10.53
N ASP A 87 40.16 20.00 -9.93
CA ASP A 87 41.49 19.38 -10.01
C ASP A 87 41.89 18.70 -8.70
N LEU A 88 41.58 19.32 -7.55
CA LEU A 88 42.03 18.87 -6.22
C LEU A 88 41.02 17.94 -5.51
N ALA A 89 39.72 18.15 -5.72
CA ALA A 89 38.67 17.34 -5.10
C ALA A 89 37.41 17.32 -5.98
N PRO A 90 37.41 16.55 -7.08
CA PRO A 90 36.36 16.61 -8.09
C PRO A 90 35.01 16.13 -7.54
N ASP A 91 33.94 16.83 -7.91
CA ASP A 91 32.57 16.43 -7.60
C ASP A 91 32.18 15.11 -8.30
N ARG A 92 32.71 14.88 -9.51
CA ARG A 92 32.59 13.62 -10.26
C ARG A 92 33.10 12.42 -9.47
N ASP A 93 34.21 12.53 -8.74
CA ASP A 93 34.75 11.42 -7.95
C ASP A 93 33.78 11.02 -6.81
N VAL A 94 33.20 12.02 -6.13
CA VAL A 94 32.14 11.82 -5.13
C VAL A 94 30.93 11.13 -5.75
N LEU A 95 30.46 11.61 -6.90
CA LEU A 95 29.33 11.01 -7.63
C LEU A 95 29.63 9.57 -8.06
N ASN A 96 30.84 9.26 -8.52
CA ASN A 96 31.21 7.90 -8.91
C ASN A 96 31.34 6.96 -7.72
N CYS A 97 31.89 7.39 -6.58
CA CYS A 97 31.83 6.61 -5.35
C CYS A 97 30.38 6.30 -4.95
N ILE A 98 29.48 7.29 -5.03
CA ILE A 98 28.05 7.14 -4.77
C ILE A 98 27.41 6.12 -5.75
N ARG A 99 27.71 6.21 -7.05
CA ARG A 99 27.19 5.31 -8.09
C ARG A 99 27.67 3.86 -7.91
N ILE A 100 28.94 3.65 -7.58
CA ILE A 100 29.51 2.31 -7.31
C ILE A 100 28.84 1.72 -6.07
N LEU A 101 28.73 2.46 -4.96
CA LEU A 101 28.02 1.99 -3.76
C LEU A 101 26.54 1.65 -4.06
N THR A 102 25.87 2.50 -4.85
CA THR A 102 24.48 2.28 -5.29
C THR A 102 24.35 0.99 -6.12
N ARG A 103 25.40 0.63 -6.88
CA ARG A 103 25.43 -0.58 -7.71
C ARG A 103 25.73 -1.85 -6.90
N LEU A 104 26.59 -1.76 -5.88
CA LEU A 104 27.10 -2.94 -5.16
C LEU A 104 26.26 -3.36 -3.95
N LEU A 105 25.72 -2.41 -3.17
CA LEU A 105 25.00 -2.72 -1.93
C LEU A 105 23.83 -3.72 -2.09
N PRO A 106 22.99 -3.67 -3.14
CA PRO A 106 21.95 -4.68 -3.39
C PRO A 106 22.49 -6.12 -3.45
N PHE A 107 23.72 -6.31 -3.92
CA PHE A 107 24.36 -7.63 -4.01
C PHE A 107 25.02 -8.10 -2.70
N VAL A 108 25.18 -7.21 -1.72
CA VAL A 108 25.46 -7.58 -0.34
C VAL A 108 24.17 -8.11 0.29
N TYR A 109 23.07 -7.35 0.19
CA TYR A 109 21.81 -7.68 0.88
C TYR A 109 21.11 -8.95 0.36
N GLU A 110 21.30 -9.33 -0.90
CA GLU A 110 20.77 -10.61 -1.40
C GLU A 110 21.50 -11.85 -0.87
N ALA A 111 22.72 -11.67 -0.34
CA ALA A 111 23.63 -12.75 0.05
C ALA A 111 23.54 -12.99 1.57
N GLU A 112 22.56 -13.80 1.98
CA GLU A 112 22.31 -14.16 3.39
C GLU A 112 23.53 -14.71 4.15
N HIS A 113 24.42 -15.43 3.46
CA HIS A 113 25.68 -15.93 4.05
C HIS A 113 26.68 -14.80 4.43
N LEU A 114 26.41 -13.55 4.02
CA LEU A 114 27.18 -12.36 4.37
C LEU A 114 26.52 -11.52 5.48
N GLU A 115 25.40 -11.92 6.08
CA GLU A 115 24.70 -11.08 7.08
C GLU A 115 25.60 -10.73 8.29
N ASP A 116 26.31 -11.72 8.84
CA ASP A 116 27.29 -11.52 9.93
C ASP A 116 28.48 -10.64 9.49
N TRP A 117 28.90 -10.76 8.23
CA TRP A 117 29.97 -9.92 7.68
C TRP A 117 29.51 -8.48 7.48
N GLU A 118 28.30 -8.26 6.96
CA GLU A 118 27.72 -6.92 6.76
C GLU A 118 27.60 -6.20 8.11
N GLU A 119 27.10 -6.91 9.14
CA GLU A 119 27.01 -6.44 10.51
C GLU A 119 28.39 -6.04 11.07
N LYS A 120 29.41 -6.88 10.84
CA LYS A 120 30.78 -6.59 11.26
C LYS A 120 31.41 -5.41 10.50
N PHE A 121 31.23 -5.35 9.18
CA PHE A 121 31.89 -4.39 8.29
C PHE A 121 31.25 -2.99 8.38
N PHE A 122 29.92 -2.91 8.36
CA PHE A 122 29.21 -1.62 8.38
C PHE A 122 28.85 -1.13 9.78
N TRP A 123 28.49 -2.02 10.73
CA TRP A 123 27.79 -1.62 11.96
C TRP A 123 28.60 -1.82 13.25
N THR A 124 29.80 -2.40 13.19
CA THR A 124 30.72 -2.49 14.34
C THR A 124 31.57 -1.22 14.50
N ARG A 125 31.90 -0.85 15.75
CA ARG A 125 32.79 0.27 16.06
C ARG A 125 34.18 0.05 15.46
N ARG A 126 34.78 1.11 14.92
CA ARG A 126 36.12 1.06 14.29
C ARG A 126 37.12 1.88 15.10
N LYS A 127 38.40 1.56 14.95
CA LYS A 127 39.51 2.34 15.52
C LYS A 127 40.39 2.84 14.39
N LYS A 128 40.70 4.13 14.37
CA LYS A 128 41.55 4.77 13.35
C LYS A 128 42.77 5.36 14.03
N LYS A 129 43.97 5.19 13.45
CA LYS A 129 45.17 5.86 13.99
C LYS A 129 44.94 7.37 14.05
N THR A 130 45.28 8.01 15.17
CA THR A 130 45.16 9.46 15.31
C THR A 130 46.06 10.15 14.28
N ARG A 131 45.69 11.36 13.85
CA ARG A 131 46.51 12.14 12.90
C ARG A 131 47.95 12.33 13.39
N GLN A 132 48.15 12.45 14.71
CA GLN A 132 49.47 12.50 15.34
C GLN A 132 50.23 11.18 15.19
N ALA A 133 49.58 10.03 15.44
CA ALA A 133 50.19 8.71 15.26
C ALA A 133 50.48 8.37 13.78
N GLN A 134 49.67 8.84 12.84
CA GLN A 134 49.94 8.70 11.40
C GLN A 134 51.20 9.48 11.00
N ILE A 135 51.28 10.77 11.35
CA ILE A 135 52.44 11.62 11.03
C ILE A 135 53.71 11.12 11.75
N ALA A 136 53.62 10.69 13.00
CA ALA A 136 54.76 10.13 13.73
C ALA A 136 55.33 8.85 13.11
N GLY A 137 54.52 8.10 12.35
CA GLY A 137 54.97 6.93 11.59
C GLY A 137 55.72 7.29 10.29
N GLU A 138 55.41 8.43 9.67
CA GLU A 138 56.09 8.90 8.45
C GLU A 138 57.42 9.60 8.74
N VAL A 139 57.58 10.21 9.91
CA VAL A 139 58.77 10.99 10.30
C VAL A 139 59.95 10.13 10.77
N LEU A 140 59.79 8.80 10.82
CA LEU A 140 60.79 7.87 11.40
C LEU A 140 61.98 7.52 10.46
N PHE A 141 62.25 8.34 9.45
CA PHE A 141 63.32 8.17 8.45
C PHE A 141 64.19 9.43 8.26
N ASP A 142 64.53 10.14 9.35
CA ASP A 142 65.67 11.08 9.35
C ASP A 142 66.63 10.70 10.49
N ASP A 143 67.53 9.76 10.18
CA ASP A 143 68.55 9.24 11.09
C ASP A 143 69.72 10.24 11.19
N SER A 144 69.48 11.37 11.87
CA SER A 144 70.55 12.27 12.31
C SER A 144 70.49 12.56 13.81
N GLN A 145 71.34 11.82 14.54
CA GLN A 145 71.74 12.01 15.94
C GLN A 145 70.68 11.69 17.02
N ALA A 146 70.75 10.46 17.52
CA ALA A 146 70.35 10.17 18.89
C ALA A 146 71.39 10.72 19.88
N GLU A 147 70.97 11.61 20.79
CA GLU A 147 71.32 11.53 22.22
C GLU A 147 70.50 12.52 23.07
N GLY A 148 69.99 12.04 24.21
CA GLY A 148 69.53 12.90 25.31
C GLY A 148 68.08 13.41 25.27
N LEU A 149 67.15 12.67 25.89
CA LEU A 149 66.28 13.15 27.00
C LEU A 149 65.21 12.10 27.35
N GLN A 150 65.38 11.41 28.47
CA GLN A 150 64.30 10.65 29.12
C GLN A 150 63.44 11.61 29.96
N GLY A 151 62.10 11.58 29.84
CA GLY A 151 61.26 12.36 30.77
C GLY A 151 59.80 12.58 30.39
N SER A 152 58.94 11.58 30.64
CA SER A 152 57.50 11.73 30.98
C SER A 152 56.56 12.62 30.14
N SER A 153 55.72 11.97 29.34
CA SER A 153 54.26 12.22 29.29
C SER A 153 53.56 10.96 28.75
N PRO A 154 52.29 10.68 29.08
CA PRO A 154 51.66 9.42 28.69
C PRO A 154 51.55 9.33 27.16
N ARG A 155 51.76 8.12 26.62
CA ARG A 155 51.40 7.81 25.22
C ARG A 155 49.91 8.12 25.05
N GLY A 156 49.60 9.24 24.39
CA GLY A 156 48.23 9.53 23.94
C GLY A 156 47.72 8.39 23.08
N GLU A 157 46.43 8.10 23.16
CA GLU A 157 45.83 6.93 22.51
C GLU A 157 46.18 6.93 21.02
N GLU A 158 46.95 5.92 20.58
CA GLU A 158 47.46 5.83 19.19
C GLU A 158 46.29 5.72 18.19
N TYR A 159 45.12 5.28 18.66
CA TYR A 159 43.90 5.10 17.90
C TYR A 159 42.73 5.86 18.55
N GLU A 160 41.98 6.58 17.73
CA GLU A 160 40.70 7.20 18.05
C GLU A 160 39.56 6.21 17.73
N ASP A 161 38.56 6.14 18.61
CA ASP A 161 37.31 5.40 18.34
C ASP A 161 36.48 6.18 17.31
N VAL A 162 36.22 5.57 16.16
CA VAL A 162 35.45 6.14 15.05
C VAL A 162 34.12 5.40 14.89
N LYS A 163 33.10 6.13 14.43
CA LYS A 163 31.78 5.57 14.10
C LYS A 163 31.88 4.32 13.20
N PRO A 164 30.93 3.38 13.31
CA PRO A 164 30.73 2.34 12.30
C PRO A 164 30.65 2.92 10.89
N LEU A 165 31.10 2.16 9.88
CA LEU A 165 31.20 2.65 8.51
C LEU A 165 29.84 3.04 7.93
N GLY A 166 28.77 2.28 8.24
CA GLY A 166 27.41 2.57 7.82
C GLY A 166 26.88 3.90 8.37
N GLU A 167 27.21 4.22 9.63
CA GLU A 167 26.85 5.50 10.26
C GLU A 167 27.60 6.67 9.63
N GLU A 168 28.93 6.54 9.46
CA GLU A 168 29.76 7.61 8.86
C GLU A 168 29.40 7.87 7.38
N LEU A 169 29.04 6.82 6.63
CA LEU A 169 28.52 6.95 5.27
C LEU A 169 27.17 7.69 5.23
N ILE A 170 26.23 7.33 6.11
CA ILE A 170 24.93 8.00 6.19
C ILE A 170 25.12 9.48 6.54
N ASP A 171 25.91 9.79 7.57
CA ASP A 171 26.23 11.18 7.95
C ASP A 171 26.85 11.95 6.79
N THR A 172 27.81 11.34 6.08
CA THR A 172 28.48 11.93 4.91
C THR A 172 27.47 12.25 3.81
N LEU A 173 26.54 11.35 3.50
CA LEU A 173 25.51 11.56 2.49
C LEU A 173 24.49 12.63 2.93
N LEU A 174 24.09 12.65 4.20
CA LEU A 174 23.19 13.66 4.75
C LEU A 174 23.81 15.06 4.75
N ASP A 175 25.11 15.18 5.04
CA ASP A 175 25.85 16.44 4.90
C ASP A 175 25.98 16.86 3.43
N LEU A 176 26.27 15.91 2.52
CA LEU A 176 26.38 16.19 1.09
C LEU A 176 25.07 16.68 0.47
N LEU A 177 23.90 16.36 1.03
CA LEU A 177 22.60 16.92 0.63
C LEU A 177 22.42 18.43 0.93
N PHE A 178 23.29 19.01 1.75
CA PHE A 178 23.25 20.40 2.20
C PHE A 178 24.61 21.11 2.01
N PHE A 179 25.37 20.68 1.01
CA PHE A 179 26.73 21.15 0.75
C PHE A 179 26.75 22.25 -0.32
N ALA A 180 27.33 23.39 0.05
CA ALA A 180 27.44 24.59 -0.78
C ALA A 180 28.25 24.32 -2.07
N ASP A 181 27.70 24.79 -3.18
CA ASP A 181 28.21 24.61 -4.55
C ASP A 181 28.20 23.17 -5.09
N PHE A 182 27.72 22.19 -4.31
CA PHE A 182 27.57 20.79 -4.76
C PHE A 182 26.11 20.34 -4.84
N THR A 183 25.29 20.62 -3.82
CA THR A 183 23.84 20.32 -3.80
C THR A 183 22.97 21.50 -3.41
N ILE A 184 23.53 22.55 -2.81
CA ILE A 184 22.84 23.83 -2.60
C ILE A 184 23.69 24.96 -3.19
N PRO A 185 23.08 26.08 -3.64
CA PRO A 185 23.86 27.21 -4.14
C PRO A 185 24.78 27.78 -3.04
N MET A 186 25.89 28.41 -3.45
CA MET A 186 26.80 29.08 -2.53
C MET A 186 26.06 30.18 -1.75
N LEU A 187 26.18 30.14 -0.41
CA LEU A 187 25.51 31.08 0.50
C LEU A 187 26.54 32.09 1.02
N PRO A 188 26.50 33.38 0.64
CA PRO A 188 27.53 34.37 0.99
C PRO A 188 27.73 34.61 2.49
N THR A 189 26.76 34.23 3.32
CA THR A 189 26.75 34.42 4.78
C THR A 189 27.09 33.16 5.57
N ALA A 190 27.33 32.02 4.91
CA ALA A 190 27.58 30.76 5.59
C ALA A 190 29.02 30.65 6.11
N LYS A 191 29.18 30.28 7.40
CA LYS A 191 30.49 30.04 8.04
C LYS A 191 31.06 28.63 7.79
N SER A 192 30.25 27.74 7.21
CA SER A 192 30.58 26.35 6.90
C SER A 192 30.12 26.05 5.48
N LYS A 193 30.81 25.11 4.82
CA LYS A 193 30.37 24.58 3.52
C LYS A 193 29.07 23.79 3.61
N ILE A 194 28.76 23.21 4.79
CA ILE A 194 27.50 22.52 5.05
C ILE A 194 26.52 23.51 5.70
N SER A 195 25.36 23.69 5.08
CA SER A 195 24.31 24.59 5.57
C SER A 195 22.93 23.96 5.41
N TYR A 196 22.38 23.44 6.51
CA TYR A 196 21.06 22.81 6.58
C TYR A 196 19.91 23.80 6.30
N SER A 197 19.73 24.11 5.01
CA SER A 197 18.72 25.01 4.44
C SER A 197 17.70 24.24 3.59
N ILE A 198 16.43 24.61 3.68
CA ILE A 198 15.34 23.91 2.98
C ILE A 198 15.37 24.26 1.49
N TRP A 199 15.42 23.25 0.62
CA TRP A 199 15.67 23.43 -0.83
C TRP A 199 14.57 24.24 -1.54
N GLN A 200 13.32 24.03 -1.14
CA GLN A 200 12.14 24.46 -1.89
C GLN A 200 11.08 25.00 -0.93
N SER A 201 10.42 26.10 -1.32
CA SER A 201 9.37 26.70 -0.47
C SER A 201 8.11 25.84 -0.37
N GLY A 202 7.44 25.93 0.78
CA GLY A 202 6.35 25.08 1.23
C GLY A 202 6.32 25.04 2.76
N VAL A 203 6.15 23.85 3.34
CA VAL A 203 6.20 23.65 4.80
C VAL A 203 7.54 24.10 5.36
N GLY A 204 7.51 24.89 6.43
CA GLY A 204 8.70 25.36 7.15
C GLY A 204 9.58 26.38 6.43
N CYS A 205 9.32 26.73 5.16
CA CYS A 205 10.13 27.68 4.40
C CYS A 205 9.32 28.42 3.33
N ASN A 206 9.26 29.75 3.40
CA ASN A 206 8.46 30.54 2.45
C ASN A 206 9.22 30.91 1.16
N THR A 207 10.55 30.89 1.18
CA THR A 207 11.43 31.33 0.08
C THR A 207 12.36 30.21 -0.37
N ALA A 208 12.29 29.80 -1.63
CA ALA A 208 13.20 28.80 -2.17
C ALA A 208 14.62 29.38 -2.32
N MET A 209 15.65 28.58 -2.02
CA MET A 209 17.05 29.04 -2.01
C MET A 209 17.69 29.21 -3.40
N GLY A 210 16.95 28.90 -4.47
CA GLY A 210 17.49 28.78 -5.83
C GLY A 210 18.03 27.37 -6.09
N SER A 211 17.92 26.91 -7.34
CA SER A 211 18.27 25.54 -7.74
C SER A 211 18.55 25.48 -9.24
N ASN A 212 19.49 24.64 -9.66
CA ASN A 212 19.82 24.39 -11.06
C ASN A 212 19.85 22.88 -11.34
N LYS A 213 19.99 22.49 -12.61
CA LYS A 213 19.96 21.08 -13.03
C LYS A 213 21.08 20.24 -12.40
N THR A 214 22.28 20.79 -12.23
CA THR A 214 23.43 20.08 -11.64
C THR A 214 23.18 19.80 -10.15
N LEU A 215 22.77 20.80 -9.38
CA LEU A 215 22.43 20.64 -7.96
C LEU A 215 21.28 19.62 -7.77
N GLU A 216 20.27 19.63 -8.65
CA GLU A 216 19.16 18.68 -8.62
C GLU A 216 19.58 17.26 -8.98
N ASN A 217 20.46 17.09 -9.96
CA ASN A 217 21.05 15.80 -10.29
C ASN A 217 21.89 15.25 -9.12
N ASN A 218 22.74 16.07 -8.51
CA ASN A 218 23.60 15.65 -7.40
C ASN A 218 22.75 15.22 -6.18
N ARG A 219 21.70 15.97 -5.83
CA ARG A 219 20.69 15.54 -4.83
C ARG A 219 20.06 14.20 -5.21
N CYS A 220 19.68 14.02 -6.49
CA CYS A 220 19.04 12.80 -6.98
C CYS A 220 19.94 11.57 -6.79
N GLU A 221 21.24 11.67 -7.07
CA GLU A 221 22.18 10.56 -6.89
C GLU A 221 22.41 10.22 -5.40
N ILE A 222 22.50 11.22 -4.52
CA ILE A 222 22.65 11.01 -3.08
C ILE A 222 21.39 10.40 -2.46
N VAL A 223 20.19 10.89 -2.80
CA VAL A 223 18.92 10.32 -2.33
C VAL A 223 18.75 8.89 -2.85
N ARG A 224 19.18 8.58 -4.09
CA ARG A 224 19.18 7.21 -4.62
C ARG A 224 20.05 6.27 -3.78
N LEU A 225 21.26 6.70 -3.38
CA LEU A 225 22.11 5.88 -2.51
C LEU A 225 21.51 5.73 -1.10
N LEU A 226 20.96 6.79 -0.51
CA LEU A 226 20.26 6.69 0.78
C LEU A 226 19.06 5.71 0.72
N LEU A 227 18.30 5.73 -0.38
CA LEU A 227 17.23 4.77 -0.65
C LEU A 227 17.77 3.35 -0.89
N THR A 228 18.97 3.21 -1.43
CA THR A 228 19.65 1.92 -1.61
C THR A 228 20.14 1.35 -0.27
N MET A 229 20.74 2.17 0.60
CA MET A 229 21.18 1.77 1.94
C MET A 229 20.02 1.35 2.85
N THR A 230 18.84 1.97 2.67
CA THR A 230 17.60 1.55 3.35
C THR A 230 16.92 0.34 2.68
N GLY A 231 17.34 0.00 1.45
CA GLY A 231 16.80 -1.08 0.62
C GLY A 231 17.04 -2.50 1.13
N LYS A 232 17.85 -2.72 2.19
CA LYS A 232 17.97 -4.04 2.86
C LYS A 232 16.60 -4.61 3.26
N ALA A 233 15.60 -3.75 3.51
CA ALA A 233 14.22 -4.14 3.78
C ALA A 233 13.63 -5.11 2.74
N MET A 234 13.96 -4.95 1.44
CA MET A 234 13.47 -5.83 0.37
C MET A 234 14.03 -7.25 0.42
N TYR A 235 15.11 -7.48 1.17
CA TYR A 235 15.76 -8.77 1.33
C TYR A 235 15.37 -9.45 2.65
N LEU A 236 14.47 -8.84 3.44
CA LEU A 236 13.86 -9.45 4.63
C LEU A 236 12.45 -9.95 4.31
N PRO A 237 12.04 -11.13 4.80
CA PRO A 237 10.64 -11.58 4.75
C PRO A 237 9.65 -10.58 5.38
N SER A 238 8.44 -10.49 4.84
CA SER A 238 7.42 -9.52 5.28
C SER A 238 6.95 -9.71 6.72
N ASN A 239 7.05 -10.92 7.27
CA ASN A 239 6.74 -11.22 8.67
C ASN A 239 7.88 -10.90 9.65
N THR A 240 9.13 -10.80 9.18
CA THR A 240 10.29 -10.48 10.04
C THR A 240 10.68 -9.01 9.97
N LEU A 241 10.53 -8.35 8.81
CA LEU A 241 10.92 -6.95 8.59
C LEU A 241 10.40 -5.98 9.70
N PRO A 242 9.12 -5.99 10.11
CA PRO A 242 8.61 -5.05 11.12
C PRO A 242 9.13 -5.31 12.55
N VAL A 243 9.80 -6.47 12.77
CA VAL A 243 10.30 -6.93 14.08
C VAL A 243 11.82 -6.81 14.15
N GLN A 244 12.54 -7.16 13.07
CA GLN A 244 14.00 -7.06 12.96
C GLN A 244 14.46 -5.66 12.54
N GLY A 245 13.67 -4.98 11.69
CA GLY A 245 14.00 -3.67 11.13
C GLY A 245 15.24 -3.65 10.23
N VAL A 246 15.69 -2.45 9.91
CA VAL A 246 16.89 -2.18 9.09
C VAL A 246 17.72 -1.11 9.77
N ARG A 247 18.99 -1.42 10.09
CA ARG A 247 19.87 -0.52 10.85
C ARG A 247 20.06 0.85 10.22
N ALA A 248 20.19 0.94 8.90
CA ALA A 248 20.25 2.23 8.20
C ALA A 248 19.02 3.11 8.46
N ILE A 249 17.81 2.54 8.44
CA ILE A 249 16.57 3.29 8.72
C ILE A 249 16.48 3.64 10.21
N THR A 250 16.84 2.71 11.11
CA THR A 250 16.90 2.99 12.56
C THR A 250 17.85 4.15 12.87
N TYR A 251 19.07 4.14 12.33
CA TYR A 251 20.07 5.19 12.57
C TYR A 251 19.57 6.56 12.08
N ILE A 252 19.06 6.65 10.85
CA ILE A 252 18.50 7.91 10.31
C ILE A 252 17.32 8.37 11.17
N THR A 253 16.33 7.50 11.43
CA THR A 253 15.08 7.90 12.09
C THR A 253 15.22 8.21 13.58
N THR A 254 16.25 7.72 14.25
CA THR A 254 16.55 8.00 15.67
C THR A 254 17.48 9.21 15.88
N CYS A 255 17.95 9.85 14.81
CA CYS A 255 18.77 11.06 14.89
C CYS A 255 18.06 12.17 15.70
N GLN A 256 18.76 12.69 16.71
CA GLN A 256 18.20 13.69 17.63
C GLN A 256 18.46 15.14 17.19
N ASP A 257 19.28 15.37 16.15
CA ASP A 257 19.50 16.72 15.63
C ASP A 257 18.23 17.24 14.93
N LYS A 258 17.52 18.08 15.68
CA LYS A 258 16.32 18.78 15.23
C LYS A 258 16.54 19.58 13.95
N GLN A 259 17.71 20.20 13.74
CA GLN A 259 17.95 21.01 12.55
C GLN A 259 18.11 20.12 11.31
N ALA A 260 19.00 19.13 11.35
CA ALA A 260 19.18 18.19 10.26
C ALA A 260 17.87 17.46 9.89
N VAL A 261 17.15 16.92 10.88
CA VAL A 261 15.89 16.18 10.67
C VAL A 261 14.80 17.08 10.07
N LEU A 262 14.57 18.28 10.61
CA LEU A 262 13.54 19.18 10.09
C LEU A 262 13.88 19.70 8.69
N THR A 263 15.13 20.06 8.43
CA THR A 263 15.55 20.54 7.11
C THR A 263 15.39 19.44 6.07
N LEU A 264 15.82 18.20 6.35
CA LEU A 264 15.63 17.09 5.42
C LEU A 264 14.14 16.77 5.20
N LEU A 265 13.36 16.66 6.27
CA LEU A 265 11.91 16.41 6.22
C LEU A 265 11.21 17.42 5.31
N CYS A 266 11.43 18.72 5.53
CA CYS A 266 10.82 19.80 4.75
C CYS A 266 11.35 19.84 3.30
N SER A 267 12.64 19.58 3.07
CA SER A 267 13.23 19.53 1.72
C SER A 267 12.63 18.41 0.86
N LEU A 268 12.51 17.19 1.39
CA LEU A 268 11.88 16.06 0.69
C LEU A 268 10.39 16.35 0.43
N LEU A 269 9.67 16.77 1.48
CA LEU A 269 8.22 17.05 1.44
C LEU A 269 7.86 18.18 0.46
N ASN A 270 8.56 19.31 0.51
CA ASN A 270 8.27 20.45 -0.35
C ASN A 270 8.65 20.16 -1.80
N THR A 271 9.70 19.36 -2.04
CA THR A 271 10.07 18.91 -3.39
C THR A 271 8.97 18.03 -3.98
N ALA A 272 8.43 17.08 -3.21
CA ALA A 272 7.34 16.22 -3.63
C ALA A 272 6.02 16.98 -3.86
N MET A 273 5.57 17.78 -2.88
CA MET A 273 4.25 18.43 -2.89
C MET A 273 4.18 19.67 -3.78
N LYS A 274 5.30 20.36 -4.06
CA LYS A 274 5.30 21.52 -4.96
C LYS A 274 5.39 21.13 -6.43
N TYR A 275 5.77 19.89 -6.78
CA TYR A 275 5.86 19.45 -8.16
C TYR A 275 4.52 19.54 -8.90
N ASN A 276 4.52 20.12 -10.10
CA ASN A 276 3.32 20.25 -10.93
C ASN A 276 3.60 19.66 -12.33
N PRO A 277 3.09 18.45 -12.64
CA PRO A 277 3.29 17.80 -13.94
C PRO A 277 2.67 18.56 -15.13
N ALA A 278 1.72 19.46 -14.85
CA ALA A 278 0.82 20.09 -15.82
C ALA A 278 1.12 21.57 -16.08
N THR A 279 2.27 22.11 -15.62
CA THR A 279 2.49 23.57 -15.60
C THR A 279 2.46 24.25 -16.98
N TRP A 280 2.80 23.56 -18.08
CA TRP A 280 2.62 24.04 -19.47
C TRP A 280 2.74 22.82 -20.40
N ARG A 281 1.64 22.29 -20.96
CA ARG A 281 1.68 21.21 -21.96
C ARG A 281 0.57 21.31 -23.01
N VAL A 282 0.95 21.07 -24.26
CA VAL A 282 0.08 20.78 -25.40
C VAL A 282 -0.22 19.26 -25.40
N PRO A 283 -1.33 18.74 -25.97
CA PRO A 283 -1.53 17.28 -26.08
C PRO A 283 -0.32 16.54 -26.65
N TYR A 284 -0.03 15.35 -26.12
CA TYR A 284 1.12 14.49 -26.47
C TYR A 284 2.54 15.05 -26.18
N ASP A 285 2.68 16.24 -25.59
CA ASP A 285 3.99 16.84 -25.25
C ASP A 285 4.92 15.91 -24.45
N HIS A 286 4.34 15.05 -23.61
CA HIS A 286 5.06 14.05 -22.81
C HIS A 286 5.74 12.93 -23.61
N VAL A 287 5.40 12.76 -24.89
CA VAL A 287 6.07 11.83 -25.82
C VAL A 287 7.41 12.42 -26.29
N VAL A 288 7.51 13.74 -26.39
CA VAL A 288 8.67 14.47 -26.91
C VAL A 288 9.58 14.98 -25.78
N TRP A 289 9.00 15.52 -24.70
CA TRP A 289 9.75 16.19 -23.63
C TRP A 289 9.69 15.45 -22.30
N LYS A 290 10.86 14.98 -21.86
CA LYS A 290 11.10 14.34 -20.56
C LYS A 290 11.53 15.39 -19.53
N ASP A 291 10.85 15.40 -18.39
CA ASP A 291 11.18 16.29 -17.28
C ASP A 291 12.19 15.61 -16.33
N PRO A 292 13.45 16.09 -16.26
CA PRO A 292 14.47 15.50 -15.39
C PRO A 292 14.21 15.76 -13.90
N LYS A 293 13.33 16.70 -13.53
CA LYS A 293 12.99 16.94 -12.10
C LYS A 293 12.11 15.81 -11.53
N GLN A 294 11.43 15.08 -12.40
CA GLN A 294 10.47 14.04 -12.01
C GLN A 294 11.12 12.90 -11.22
N ILE A 295 12.33 12.45 -11.60
CA ILE A 295 13.03 11.37 -10.88
C ILE A 295 13.42 11.81 -9.46
N LEU A 296 13.91 13.04 -9.29
CA LEU A 296 14.22 13.62 -7.97
C LEU A 296 12.96 13.71 -7.11
N VAL A 297 11.83 14.14 -7.68
CA VAL A 297 10.54 14.22 -6.98
C VAL A 297 10.08 12.85 -6.48
N ILE A 298 10.25 11.80 -7.29
CA ILE A 298 9.87 10.43 -6.94
C ILE A 298 10.77 9.87 -5.85
N TYR A 299 12.10 9.99 -5.96
CA TYR A 299 13.00 9.55 -4.89
C TYR A 299 12.81 10.34 -3.59
N CYS A 300 12.54 11.66 -3.66
CA CYS A 300 12.21 12.46 -2.49
C CYS A 300 10.95 11.95 -1.77
N LEU A 301 9.90 11.61 -2.54
CA LEU A 301 8.68 11.02 -2.00
C LEU A 301 8.93 9.62 -1.41
N GLN A 302 9.61 8.74 -2.15
CA GLN A 302 9.89 7.37 -1.73
C GLN A 302 10.76 7.33 -0.46
N PHE A 303 11.85 8.10 -0.41
CA PHE A 303 12.70 8.18 0.77
C PHE A 303 11.98 8.82 1.96
N LEU A 304 11.18 9.87 1.75
CA LEU A 304 10.31 10.43 2.79
C LEU A 304 9.36 9.37 3.36
N LEU A 305 8.72 8.56 2.51
CA LEU A 305 7.82 7.50 2.93
C LEU A 305 8.55 6.41 3.72
N VAL A 306 9.72 5.96 3.28
CA VAL A 306 10.55 5.00 4.04
C VAL A 306 10.84 5.54 5.45
N LEU A 307 11.21 6.82 5.60
CA LEU A 307 11.47 7.43 6.90
C LEU A 307 10.22 7.62 7.78
N LEU A 308 9.07 7.98 7.20
CA LEU A 308 7.82 8.22 7.94
C LEU A 308 7.11 6.91 8.34
N LEU A 309 7.20 5.90 7.48
CA LEU A 309 6.46 4.66 7.61
C LEU A 309 7.13 3.72 8.63
N TYR A 310 8.46 3.65 8.62
CA TYR A 310 9.28 2.68 9.34
C TYR A 310 8.91 2.50 10.83
N PRO A 311 8.61 1.25 11.25
CA PRO A 311 8.49 0.89 12.65
C PRO A 311 9.90 0.65 13.21
N ILE A 312 10.33 1.40 14.22
CA ILE A 312 11.61 1.09 14.87
C ILE A 312 11.38 -0.13 15.77
N PRO A 313 12.19 -1.21 15.65
CA PRO A 313 12.14 -2.36 16.54
C PRO A 313 12.19 -1.98 18.02
N GLU A 314 11.41 -2.69 18.86
CA GLU A 314 11.47 -2.56 20.32
C GLU A 314 12.33 -3.68 20.91
N ASP A 315 13.55 -3.38 21.37
CA ASP A 315 14.46 -4.34 22.05
C ASP A 315 13.93 -4.88 23.40
N GLY A 316 12.71 -4.50 23.80
CA GLY A 316 12.08 -4.83 25.08
C GLY A 316 12.75 -4.20 26.31
N ARG A 317 13.84 -3.43 26.14
CA ARG A 317 14.62 -2.81 27.21
C ARG A 317 14.54 -1.28 27.13
N GLY A 318 13.99 -0.66 28.18
CA GLY A 318 13.91 0.80 28.30
C GLY A 318 12.66 1.41 27.65
N ALA A 319 12.74 2.70 27.31
CA ALA A 319 11.66 3.40 26.61
C ALA A 319 11.71 3.09 25.11
N PRO A 320 10.56 2.94 24.42
CA PRO A 320 10.55 2.58 23.00
C PRO A 320 11.25 3.67 22.16
N PRO A 321 12.15 3.28 21.23
CA PRO A 321 12.94 4.21 20.44
C PRO A 321 12.05 5.07 19.54
N LYS A 322 12.48 6.31 19.28
CA LYS A 322 11.60 7.34 18.71
C LYS A 322 11.97 7.69 17.27
N ASN A 323 10.98 7.61 16.38
CA ASN A 323 11.12 8.07 15.00
C ASN A 323 10.91 9.60 14.96
N TYR A 324 11.99 10.37 14.82
CA TYR A 324 11.96 11.83 14.84
C TYR A 324 11.30 12.43 13.60
N TYR A 325 11.43 11.82 12.41
CA TYR A 325 10.75 12.27 11.19
C TYR A 325 9.23 12.18 11.34
N ARG A 326 8.71 11.00 11.72
CA ARG A 326 7.29 10.79 12.03
C ARG A 326 6.79 11.71 13.12
N HIS A 327 7.59 11.92 14.16
CA HIS A 327 7.26 12.81 15.29
C HIS A 327 7.12 14.29 14.88
N TYR A 328 8.02 14.81 14.03
CA TYR A 328 7.93 16.19 13.58
C TYR A 328 6.85 16.38 12.52
N PHE A 329 6.65 15.42 11.61
CA PHE A 329 5.56 15.44 10.63
C PHE A 329 4.17 15.40 11.31
N GLY A 330 4.01 14.57 12.35
CA GLY A 330 2.82 14.55 13.21
C GLY A 330 2.57 15.83 14.03
N ARG A 331 3.53 16.78 14.05
CA ARG A 331 3.45 18.08 14.74
C ARG A 331 3.27 19.28 13.82
N LEU A 332 3.14 19.07 12.50
CA LEU A 332 2.63 20.11 11.60
C LEU A 332 1.24 20.57 12.07
N HIS A 333 0.96 21.87 11.98
CA HIS A 333 -0.22 22.45 12.64
C HIS A 333 -0.71 23.77 12.04
N ARG A 334 0.01 24.38 11.10
CA ARG A 334 -0.46 25.62 10.47
C ARG A 334 -1.47 25.24 9.37
N PRO A 335 -2.64 25.88 9.30
CA PRO A 335 -3.60 25.60 8.22
C PRO A 335 -3.00 25.80 6.81
N GLN A 336 -2.08 26.74 6.65
CA GLN A 336 -1.33 26.96 5.39
C GLN A 336 -0.46 25.75 5.01
N ASP A 337 0.21 25.11 5.98
CA ASP A 337 0.99 23.89 5.73
C ASP A 337 0.04 22.76 5.29
N PHE A 338 -1.09 22.60 5.95
CA PHE A 338 -2.09 21.57 5.60
C PHE A 338 -2.73 21.79 4.22
N GLN A 339 -3.06 23.05 3.89
CA GLN A 339 -3.58 23.41 2.56
C GLN A 339 -2.54 23.11 1.47
N PHE A 340 -1.27 23.48 1.67
CA PHE A 340 -0.18 23.13 0.76
C PHE A 340 -0.01 21.61 0.56
N LEU A 341 -0.18 20.82 1.62
CA LEU A 341 -0.18 19.35 1.52
C LEU A 341 -1.36 18.82 0.71
N VAL A 342 -2.59 19.27 0.98
CA VAL A 342 -3.80 18.87 0.25
C VAL A 342 -3.70 19.25 -1.23
N ASP A 343 -3.26 20.47 -1.55
CA ASP A 343 -3.08 20.96 -2.93
C ASP A 343 -1.89 20.30 -3.66
N GLY A 344 -0.94 19.71 -2.91
CA GLY A 344 0.11 18.84 -3.42
C GLY A 344 -0.44 17.47 -3.81
N MET A 345 -1.10 16.80 -2.86
CA MET A 345 -1.62 15.44 -3.05
C MET A 345 -2.71 15.39 -4.14
N THR A 346 -3.76 16.22 -4.02
CA THR A 346 -4.90 16.22 -4.94
C THR A 346 -4.50 16.52 -6.39
N ARG A 347 -3.55 17.43 -6.60
CA ARG A 347 -2.99 17.76 -7.92
C ARG A 347 -2.31 16.58 -8.62
N ILE A 348 -1.78 15.61 -7.87
CA ILE A 348 -1.23 14.37 -8.42
C ILE A 348 -2.33 13.31 -8.56
N LEU A 349 -3.13 13.10 -7.51
CA LEU A 349 -4.17 12.07 -7.47
C LEU A 349 -5.29 12.28 -8.50
N ASN A 350 -5.61 13.53 -8.85
CA ASN A 350 -6.61 13.85 -9.87
C ASN A 350 -6.15 13.58 -11.32
N GLN A 351 -4.85 13.42 -11.60
CA GLN A 351 -4.39 13.34 -13.00
C GLN A 351 -4.87 12.10 -13.75
N PRO A 352 -4.80 10.87 -13.18
CA PRO A 352 -5.39 9.70 -13.82
C PRO A 352 -6.91 9.85 -14.00
N MET A 353 -7.62 10.43 -13.03
CA MET A 353 -9.05 10.70 -13.09
C MET A 353 -9.42 11.66 -14.24
N GLN A 354 -8.63 12.72 -14.45
CA GLN A 354 -8.79 13.66 -15.57
C GLN A 354 -8.42 13.03 -16.92
N ALA A 355 -7.36 12.21 -16.96
CA ALA A 355 -6.93 11.53 -18.18
C ALA A 355 -7.99 10.53 -18.69
N THR A 356 -8.63 9.77 -17.81
CA THR A 356 -9.74 8.84 -18.16
C THR A 356 -10.98 9.57 -18.68
N ASN A 357 -11.14 10.86 -18.39
CA ASN A 357 -12.25 11.70 -18.87
C ASN A 357 -11.89 12.51 -20.14
N SER A 358 -10.71 12.29 -20.74
CA SER A 358 -10.25 13.04 -21.90
C SER A 358 -10.68 12.37 -23.22
N TYR A 359 -11.32 13.13 -24.12
CA TYR A 359 -11.81 12.65 -25.42
C TYR A 359 -10.73 12.12 -26.37
N LEU A 360 -9.45 12.40 -26.10
CA LEU A 360 -8.31 11.96 -26.91
C LEU A 360 -7.52 10.88 -26.14
N PRO A 361 -7.60 9.59 -26.53
CA PRO A 361 -6.87 8.50 -25.88
C PRO A 361 -5.36 8.76 -25.86
N GLY A 362 -4.72 8.59 -24.69
CA GLY A 362 -3.27 8.79 -24.54
C GLY A 362 -2.78 10.24 -24.68
N SER A 363 -3.67 11.24 -24.80
CA SER A 363 -3.28 12.65 -24.91
C SER A 363 -2.58 13.20 -23.67
N GLN A 364 -2.91 12.65 -22.49
CA GLN A 364 -2.34 13.01 -21.18
C GLN A 364 -1.61 11.82 -20.56
N ARG A 365 -0.50 12.11 -19.88
CA ARG A 365 0.30 11.12 -19.17
C ARG A 365 -0.29 10.85 -17.79
N SER A 366 -0.71 9.62 -17.52
CA SER A 366 -1.08 9.21 -16.16
C SER A 366 0.16 9.16 -15.25
N VAL A 367 0.06 9.77 -14.07
CA VAL A 367 1.10 9.72 -13.05
C VAL A 367 1.14 8.34 -12.41
N LYS A 368 2.29 7.66 -12.46
CA LYS A 368 2.44 6.30 -11.92
C LYS A 368 2.73 6.24 -10.41
N TRP A 369 3.16 7.33 -9.79
CA TRP A 369 3.45 7.42 -8.35
C TRP A 369 2.26 7.92 -7.51
N ALA A 370 1.04 7.87 -8.06
CA ALA A 370 -0.19 8.13 -7.31
C ALA A 370 -0.37 7.21 -6.07
N PRO A 371 0.00 5.92 -6.11
CA PRO A 371 -0.05 5.06 -4.91
C PRO A 371 0.82 5.58 -3.76
N GLU A 372 2.04 6.05 -4.03
CA GLU A 372 2.92 6.65 -3.03
C GLU A 372 2.32 7.93 -2.41
N ILE A 373 1.56 8.72 -3.20
CA ILE A 373 0.82 9.87 -2.68
C ILE A 373 -0.36 9.43 -1.77
N LEU A 374 -1.02 8.30 -2.07
CA LEU A 374 -2.04 7.71 -1.18
C LEU A 374 -1.42 7.20 0.12
N ILE A 375 -0.23 6.59 0.08
CA ILE A 375 0.53 6.22 1.29
C ILE A 375 0.82 7.50 2.10
N LEU A 376 1.33 8.57 1.48
CA LEU A 376 1.62 9.83 2.20
C LEU A 376 0.37 10.43 2.83
N PHE A 377 -0.76 10.40 2.11
CA PHE A 377 -2.06 10.85 2.64
C PHE A 377 -2.46 10.03 3.87
N TRP A 378 -2.42 8.69 3.78
CA TRP A 378 -2.78 7.81 4.89
C TRP A 378 -1.87 8.00 6.10
N GLU A 379 -0.56 8.15 5.89
CA GLU A 379 0.39 8.45 6.96
C GLU A 379 0.12 9.79 7.63
N THR A 380 -0.26 10.82 6.85
CA THR A 380 -0.63 12.13 7.39
C THR A 380 -1.90 12.05 8.25
N LEU A 381 -2.94 11.34 7.78
CA LEU A 381 -4.16 11.08 8.55
C LEU A 381 -3.89 10.36 9.88
N GLN A 382 -2.98 9.38 9.87
CA GLN A 382 -2.68 8.59 11.06
C GLN A 382 -1.87 9.37 12.10
N CYS A 383 -0.72 9.93 11.70
CA CYS A 383 0.24 10.52 12.64
C CYS A 383 -0.11 11.95 13.06
N ASN A 384 -0.96 12.66 12.31
CA ASN A 384 -1.32 14.05 12.57
C ASN A 384 -2.83 14.23 12.77
N LYS A 385 -3.26 14.17 14.04
CA LYS A 385 -4.68 14.40 14.40
C LYS A 385 -5.21 15.77 13.96
N ARG A 386 -4.37 16.82 13.94
CA ARG A 386 -4.78 18.17 13.54
C ARG A 386 -5.06 18.25 12.03
N PHE A 387 -4.25 17.57 11.20
CA PHE A 387 -4.52 17.42 9.77
C PHE A 387 -5.81 16.63 9.53
N ARG A 388 -6.03 15.55 10.29
CA ARG A 388 -7.25 14.75 10.19
C ARG A 388 -8.52 15.54 10.55
N SER A 389 -8.51 16.31 11.63
CA SER A 389 -9.62 17.24 11.92
C SER A 389 -9.77 18.27 10.79
N PHE A 390 -8.68 18.95 10.39
CA PHE A 390 -8.71 19.94 9.32
C PHE A 390 -9.37 19.43 8.02
N ILE A 391 -9.03 18.22 7.56
CA ILE A 391 -9.57 17.71 6.30
C ILE A 391 -11.03 17.26 6.39
N ILE A 392 -11.48 16.85 7.58
CA ILE A 392 -12.88 16.50 7.83
C ILE A 392 -13.71 17.79 7.96
N ASP A 393 -13.28 18.71 8.82
CA ASP A 393 -14.00 19.96 9.15
C ASP A 393 -14.07 20.94 7.97
N SER A 394 -13.15 20.84 7.00
CA SER A 394 -13.15 21.63 5.76
C SER A 394 -13.89 20.97 4.59
N ASN A 395 -14.55 19.83 4.80
CA ASN A 395 -15.18 18.98 3.78
C ASN A 395 -14.26 18.46 2.65
N ARG A 396 -12.97 18.80 2.65
CA ARG A 396 -11.94 18.25 1.74
C ARG A 396 -11.83 16.73 1.80
N SER A 397 -12.28 16.13 2.90
CA SER A 397 -12.44 14.69 3.04
C SER A 397 -13.30 14.07 1.94
N HIS A 398 -14.30 14.77 1.41
CA HIS A 398 -15.15 14.28 0.31
C HIS A 398 -14.38 14.11 -1.01
N ASP A 399 -13.45 15.02 -1.32
CA ASP A 399 -12.54 14.89 -2.48
C ASP A 399 -11.75 13.57 -2.40
N PHE A 400 -11.24 13.24 -1.21
CA PHE A 400 -10.48 12.00 -0.98
C PHE A 400 -11.35 10.74 -0.93
N VAL A 401 -12.64 10.84 -0.56
CA VAL A 401 -13.59 9.72 -0.71
C VAL A 401 -13.78 9.37 -2.18
N ILE A 402 -13.99 10.37 -3.04
CA ILE A 402 -14.10 10.18 -4.49
C ILE A 402 -12.81 9.56 -5.06
N LEU A 403 -11.64 10.10 -4.69
CA LEU A 403 -10.35 9.57 -5.14
C LEU A 403 -10.10 8.13 -4.68
N CYS A 404 -10.41 7.77 -3.43
CA CYS A 404 -10.26 6.39 -2.94
C CYS A 404 -11.21 5.43 -3.67
N ILE A 405 -12.46 5.84 -3.93
CA ILE A 405 -13.41 5.06 -4.71
C ILE A 405 -12.94 4.92 -6.18
N PHE A 406 -12.39 5.98 -6.79
CA PHE A 406 -11.80 5.93 -8.12
C PHE A 406 -10.72 4.85 -8.24
N TYR A 407 -9.67 4.93 -7.43
CA TYR A 407 -8.56 3.96 -7.48
C TYR A 407 -9.00 2.54 -7.07
N ALA A 408 -9.92 2.41 -6.10
CA ALA A 408 -10.48 1.11 -5.73
C ALA A 408 -11.29 0.49 -6.89
N MET A 409 -12.11 1.27 -7.58
CA MET A 409 -12.93 0.79 -8.70
C MET A 409 -12.09 0.46 -9.91
N GLU A 410 -11.21 1.37 -10.35
CA GLU A 410 -10.37 1.20 -11.54
C GLU A 410 -9.50 -0.08 -11.45
N TYR A 411 -9.02 -0.41 -10.25
CA TYR A 411 -8.11 -1.52 -10.01
C TYR A 411 -8.77 -2.78 -9.43
N ARG A 412 -10.09 -2.80 -9.19
CA ARG A 412 -10.78 -3.93 -8.52
C ARG A 412 -10.59 -5.29 -9.19
N THR A 413 -10.40 -5.32 -10.51
CA THR A 413 -10.21 -6.54 -11.31
C THR A 413 -8.75 -6.86 -11.65
N ASP A 414 -7.78 -6.03 -11.26
CA ASP A 414 -6.36 -6.23 -11.56
C ASP A 414 -5.64 -6.87 -10.35
N PRO A 415 -5.19 -8.14 -10.44
CA PRO A 415 -4.46 -8.80 -9.35
C PRO A 415 -3.20 -8.06 -8.90
N SER A 416 -2.50 -7.39 -9.84
CA SER A 416 -1.26 -6.65 -9.57
C SER A 416 -1.49 -5.33 -8.81
N LYS A 417 -2.73 -4.84 -8.78
CA LYS A 417 -3.12 -3.58 -8.14
C LYS A 417 -4.00 -3.75 -6.90
N GLN A 418 -4.29 -4.98 -6.49
CA GLN A 418 -5.06 -5.29 -5.28
C GLN A 418 -4.53 -4.59 -4.03
N GLY A 419 -3.20 -4.45 -3.88
CA GLY A 419 -2.60 -3.68 -2.78
C GLY A 419 -3.04 -2.22 -2.72
N VAL A 420 -3.25 -1.57 -3.88
CA VAL A 420 -3.81 -0.21 -3.97
C VAL A 420 -5.27 -0.20 -3.54
N VAL A 421 -6.06 -1.18 -3.99
CA VAL A 421 -7.49 -1.30 -3.61
C VAL A 421 -7.63 -1.47 -2.09
N ARG A 422 -6.84 -2.37 -1.47
CA ARG A 422 -6.81 -2.54 -0.01
C ARG A 422 -6.47 -1.23 0.72
N MET A 423 -5.43 -0.52 0.26
CA MET A 423 -5.02 0.77 0.82
C MET A 423 -6.14 1.83 0.73
N CYS A 424 -6.82 1.98 -0.40
CA CYS A 424 -7.95 2.89 -0.53
C CYS A 424 -9.08 2.59 0.46
N ILE A 425 -9.37 1.30 0.68
CA ILE A 425 -10.39 0.87 1.65
C ILE A 425 -9.95 1.16 3.09
N PHE A 426 -8.68 0.92 3.45
CA PHE A 426 -8.16 1.24 4.79
C PHE A 426 -8.04 2.75 5.05
N ILE A 427 -7.83 3.57 4.02
CA ILE A 427 -7.95 5.04 4.12
C ILE A 427 -9.39 5.44 4.45
N LEU A 428 -10.38 4.90 3.72
CA LEU A 428 -11.80 5.12 4.02
C LEU A 428 -12.17 4.65 5.42
N GLN A 429 -11.66 3.51 5.89
CA GLN A 429 -11.85 2.99 7.25
C GLN A 429 -11.23 3.91 8.31
N THR A 430 -10.08 4.51 8.02
CA THR A 430 -9.40 5.45 8.91
C THR A 430 -10.18 6.76 9.05
N MET A 431 -10.85 7.21 7.98
CA MET A 431 -11.68 8.41 7.97
C MET A 431 -13.07 8.15 8.58
N SER A 432 -13.68 6.99 8.32
CA SER A 432 -15.00 6.64 8.85
C SER A 432 -15.04 6.56 10.37
N ALA A 433 -13.93 6.20 11.01
CA ALA A 433 -13.81 6.13 12.46
C ALA A 433 -13.93 7.49 13.19
N GLU A 434 -13.98 8.62 12.49
CA GLU A 434 -14.19 9.95 13.09
C GLU A 434 -15.67 10.38 12.98
N PRO A 435 -16.38 10.63 14.11
CA PRO A 435 -17.81 10.98 14.12
C PRO A 435 -18.21 12.19 13.26
N THR A 436 -17.33 13.18 13.11
CA THR A 436 -17.59 14.38 12.28
C THR A 436 -17.61 14.06 10.79
N PHE A 437 -16.84 13.06 10.34
CA PHE A 437 -16.86 12.60 8.96
C PHE A 437 -18.17 11.86 8.66
N GLY A 438 -18.61 10.95 9.53
CA GLY A 438 -19.92 10.30 9.37
C GLY A 438 -21.07 11.29 9.25
N LYS A 439 -21.04 12.39 10.02
CA LYS A 439 -22.01 13.49 9.92
C LYS A 439 -21.91 14.29 8.62
N SER A 440 -20.69 14.60 8.14
CA SER A 440 -20.51 15.41 6.92
C SER A 440 -20.94 14.68 5.64
N LEU A 441 -20.97 13.34 5.65
CA LEU A 441 -21.46 12.54 4.53
C LEU A 441 -22.94 12.76 4.19
N ASN A 442 -23.75 13.35 5.08
CA ASN A 442 -25.14 13.72 4.78
C ASN A 442 -25.27 14.92 3.82
N MET A 443 -24.17 15.60 3.47
CA MET A 443 -24.18 16.66 2.46
C MET A 443 -24.57 16.11 1.08
N SER A 444 -25.24 16.94 0.28
CA SER A 444 -25.61 16.62 -1.10
C SER A 444 -24.38 16.32 -1.95
N PHE A 445 -24.48 15.29 -2.80
CA PHE A 445 -23.40 14.93 -3.71
C PHE A 445 -23.40 15.81 -4.96
N GLU A 446 -22.36 16.63 -5.14
CA GLU A 446 -22.30 17.64 -6.21
C GLU A 446 -21.35 17.25 -7.37
N ALA A 447 -20.42 16.31 -7.16
CA ALA A 447 -19.35 16.00 -8.11
C ALA A 447 -19.79 15.19 -9.35
N GLN A 448 -21.05 14.77 -9.43
CA GLN A 448 -21.56 13.78 -10.38
C GLN A 448 -21.23 14.05 -11.86
N GLU A 449 -21.19 15.32 -12.28
CA GLU A 449 -20.92 15.72 -13.67
C GLU A 449 -19.43 15.69 -14.03
N THR A 450 -18.53 15.76 -13.05
CA THR A 450 -17.07 15.78 -13.26
C THR A 450 -16.42 14.40 -13.14
N LEU A 451 -17.12 13.42 -12.54
CA LEU A 451 -16.63 12.04 -12.37
C LEU A 451 -16.41 11.30 -13.70
N PRO A 452 -15.36 10.46 -13.83
CA PRO A 452 -15.24 9.48 -14.92
C PRO A 452 -16.37 8.46 -14.93
N GLN A 453 -16.62 7.85 -16.09
CA GLN A 453 -17.68 6.85 -16.26
C GLN A 453 -17.53 5.64 -15.33
N SER A 454 -16.30 5.22 -14.98
CA SER A 454 -16.04 4.04 -14.14
C SER A 454 -16.55 4.16 -12.69
N ILE A 455 -16.85 5.37 -12.22
CA ILE A 455 -17.41 5.63 -10.89
C ILE A 455 -18.71 6.46 -10.91
N ARG A 456 -19.21 6.84 -12.09
CA ARG A 456 -20.40 7.66 -12.25
C ARG A 456 -21.67 6.82 -12.07
N LEU A 457 -22.54 7.19 -11.13
CA LEU A 457 -23.79 6.48 -10.87
C LEU A 457 -24.93 7.03 -11.76
N LEU A 458 -25.57 6.20 -12.58
CA LEU A 458 -26.61 6.65 -13.51
C LEU A 458 -27.78 7.37 -12.81
N LYS A 459 -28.12 8.57 -13.29
CA LYS A 459 -29.20 9.45 -12.77
C LYS A 459 -29.17 9.70 -11.25
N PHE A 460 -28.00 9.57 -10.63
CA PHE A 460 -27.86 9.67 -9.18
C PHE A 460 -28.19 11.06 -8.63
N ARG A 461 -28.99 11.08 -7.56
CA ARG A 461 -29.29 12.22 -6.70
C ARG A 461 -29.37 11.71 -5.26
N GLY A 462 -28.48 12.15 -4.40
CA GLY A 462 -28.34 11.66 -3.03
C GLY A 462 -27.19 12.36 -2.31
N SER A 463 -26.90 11.88 -1.11
CA SER A 463 -25.82 12.35 -0.26
C SER A 463 -24.47 11.70 -0.59
N TYR A 464 -23.38 12.18 0.01
CA TYR A 464 -22.10 11.46 -0.01
C TYR A 464 -22.18 10.10 0.70
N ALA A 465 -23.06 9.94 1.70
CA ALA A 465 -23.34 8.65 2.34
C ALA A 465 -23.98 7.66 1.35
N ASP A 466 -24.97 8.10 0.56
CA ASP A 466 -25.59 7.29 -0.50
C ASP A 466 -24.56 6.85 -1.55
N TYR A 467 -23.71 7.79 -2.00
CA TYR A 467 -22.66 7.51 -2.99
C TYR A 467 -21.65 6.47 -2.46
N LEU A 468 -21.25 6.59 -1.19
CA LEU A 468 -20.35 5.64 -0.53
C LEU A 468 -21.01 4.26 -0.37
N ILE A 469 -22.27 4.16 0.09
CA ILE A 469 -23.01 2.89 0.18
C ILE A 469 -23.12 2.19 -1.18
N MET A 470 -23.53 2.92 -2.22
CA MET A 470 -23.70 2.37 -3.56
C MET A 470 -22.36 1.93 -4.16
N SER A 471 -21.27 2.65 -3.85
CA SER A 471 -19.90 2.30 -4.26
C SER A 471 -19.37 1.07 -3.51
N VAL A 472 -19.59 0.96 -2.19
CA VAL A 472 -19.24 -0.23 -1.39
C VAL A 472 -19.98 -1.47 -1.91
N HIS A 473 -21.30 -1.39 -2.11
CA HIS A 473 -22.06 -2.47 -2.76
C HIS A 473 -21.44 -2.89 -4.09
N THR A 474 -21.07 -1.93 -4.94
CA THR A 474 -20.56 -2.19 -6.29
C THR A 474 -19.16 -2.83 -6.26
N LEU A 475 -18.29 -2.44 -5.31
CA LEU A 475 -17.02 -3.14 -5.08
C LEU A 475 -17.23 -4.60 -4.69
N MET A 476 -18.15 -4.86 -3.75
CA MET A 476 -18.43 -6.21 -3.28
C MET A 476 -19.04 -7.07 -4.40
N ALA A 477 -20.09 -6.58 -5.06
CA ALA A 477 -20.81 -7.32 -6.10
C ALA A 477 -20.01 -7.58 -7.39
N THR A 478 -19.09 -6.68 -7.78
CA THR A 478 -18.37 -6.80 -9.08
C THR A 478 -16.96 -7.39 -8.97
N SER A 479 -16.48 -7.67 -7.77
CA SER A 479 -15.13 -8.18 -7.50
C SER A 479 -14.85 -9.61 -7.98
N LYS A 480 -15.88 -10.44 -8.20
CA LYS A 480 -15.76 -11.87 -8.53
C LYS A 480 -14.87 -12.67 -7.54
N GLY A 481 -14.98 -12.40 -6.24
CA GLY A 481 -14.18 -13.07 -5.20
C GLY A 481 -12.79 -12.47 -4.94
N ASN A 482 -12.26 -11.64 -5.84
CA ASN A 482 -10.91 -11.07 -5.69
C ASN A 482 -10.77 -10.11 -4.49
N LEU A 483 -11.89 -9.61 -3.95
CA LEU A 483 -11.94 -8.65 -2.84
C LEU A 483 -12.46 -9.24 -1.52
N ASP A 484 -12.62 -10.56 -1.40
CA ASP A 484 -13.18 -11.19 -0.18
C ASP A 484 -12.38 -10.78 1.07
N THR A 485 -11.04 -10.75 0.95
CA THR A 485 -10.10 -10.28 2.00
C THR A 485 -10.26 -8.81 2.44
N VAL A 486 -11.11 -8.00 1.80
CA VAL A 486 -11.40 -6.61 2.19
C VAL A 486 -12.88 -6.35 2.48
N TYR A 487 -13.76 -7.35 2.32
CA TYR A 487 -15.18 -7.20 2.67
C TYR A 487 -15.41 -6.81 4.13
N PRO A 488 -14.69 -7.36 5.14
CA PRO A 488 -14.84 -6.90 6.52
C PRO A 488 -14.48 -5.41 6.68
N ALA A 489 -13.41 -4.93 6.04
CA ALA A 489 -13.04 -3.51 6.09
C ALA A 489 -14.07 -2.59 5.42
N LEU A 490 -14.68 -3.03 4.32
CA LEU A 490 -15.78 -2.33 3.65
C LEU A 490 -17.03 -2.25 4.54
N LEU A 491 -17.39 -3.34 5.23
CA LEU A 491 -18.52 -3.32 6.18
C LEU A 491 -18.21 -2.50 7.43
N ILE A 492 -16.97 -2.47 7.92
CA ILE A 492 -16.54 -1.56 8.98
C ILE A 492 -16.68 -0.09 8.56
N VAL A 493 -16.39 0.26 7.30
CA VAL A 493 -16.65 1.62 6.78
C VAL A 493 -18.13 1.97 6.92
N LEU A 494 -19.04 1.06 6.56
CA LEU A 494 -20.48 1.28 6.69
C LEU A 494 -20.94 1.35 8.16
N ASN A 495 -20.46 0.45 9.02
CA ASN A 495 -20.80 0.43 10.45
C ASN A 495 -20.36 1.69 11.19
N ASN A 496 -19.18 2.23 10.86
CA ASN A 496 -18.69 3.46 11.48
C ASN A 496 -19.54 4.69 11.12
N ILE A 497 -20.12 4.75 9.92
CA ILE A 497 -20.94 5.89 9.48
C ILE A 497 -22.43 5.71 9.82
N ALA A 498 -22.92 4.47 9.96
CA ALA A 498 -24.33 4.13 10.12
C ALA A 498 -25.09 4.94 11.19
N PRO A 499 -24.57 5.16 12.41
CA PRO A 499 -25.23 5.99 13.44
C PRO A 499 -25.41 7.48 13.08
N TYR A 500 -24.84 7.94 11.98
CA TYR A 500 -24.88 9.33 11.54
C TYR A 500 -25.67 9.55 10.24
N ILE A 501 -26.15 8.49 9.59
CA ILE A 501 -26.85 8.58 8.31
C ILE A 501 -28.28 9.10 8.53
N LYS A 502 -28.66 10.10 7.73
CA LYS A 502 -30.01 10.66 7.63
C LYS A 502 -30.47 10.70 6.18
N HIS A 503 -31.78 10.59 5.97
CA HIS A 503 -32.42 10.70 4.66
C HIS A 503 -31.85 9.76 3.58
N ILE A 504 -31.44 8.55 3.97
CA ILE A 504 -30.92 7.54 3.03
C ILE A 504 -31.86 7.33 1.83
N SER A 505 -31.29 7.37 0.64
CA SER A 505 -32.03 7.26 -0.62
C SER A 505 -32.65 5.87 -0.82
N PRO A 506 -33.77 5.76 -1.58
CA PRO A 506 -34.33 4.46 -1.97
C PRO A 506 -33.32 3.56 -2.70
N SER A 507 -32.43 4.16 -3.50
CA SER A 507 -31.38 3.46 -4.22
C SER A 507 -30.34 2.86 -3.28
N ALA A 508 -29.84 3.62 -2.30
CA ALA A 508 -28.91 3.11 -1.29
C ALA A 508 -29.57 2.04 -0.41
N CYS A 509 -30.82 2.23 0.03
CA CYS A 509 -31.60 1.22 0.76
C CYS A 509 -31.69 -0.10 -0.03
N SER A 510 -32.00 -0.02 -1.33
CA SER A 510 -32.04 -1.18 -2.22
C SER A 510 -30.69 -1.89 -2.30
N LYS A 511 -29.57 -1.14 -2.32
CA LYS A 511 -28.22 -1.72 -2.29
C LYS A 511 -27.87 -2.40 -0.97
N VAL A 512 -28.26 -1.84 0.17
CA VAL A 512 -28.10 -2.52 1.49
C VAL A 512 -28.91 -3.82 1.53
N MET A 513 -30.16 -3.80 1.07
CA MET A 513 -31.01 -5.01 1.02
C MET A 513 -30.52 -6.05 0.00
N GLN A 514 -29.88 -5.62 -1.10
CA GLN A 514 -29.22 -6.52 -2.07
C GLN A 514 -27.99 -7.21 -1.46
N LEU A 515 -27.17 -6.49 -0.68
CA LEU A 515 -26.08 -7.12 0.09
C LEU A 515 -26.64 -8.10 1.12
N PHE A 516 -27.68 -7.72 1.88
CA PHE A 516 -28.30 -8.61 2.87
C PHE A 516 -28.83 -9.88 2.21
N SER A 517 -29.50 -9.75 1.07
CA SER A 517 -30.02 -10.88 0.29
C SER A 517 -28.93 -11.81 -0.23
N SER A 518 -27.75 -11.29 -0.56
CA SER A 518 -26.59 -12.09 -0.98
C SER A 518 -25.94 -12.79 0.22
N MET A 519 -25.70 -12.06 1.32
CA MET A 519 -25.02 -12.57 2.50
C MET A 519 -25.87 -13.50 3.37
N SER A 520 -27.20 -13.44 3.26
CA SER A 520 -28.14 -14.37 3.90
C SER A 520 -28.45 -15.61 3.06
N ALA A 521 -27.97 -15.69 1.81
CA ALA A 521 -28.19 -16.85 0.97
C ALA A 521 -27.51 -18.09 1.58
N PRO A 522 -28.17 -19.26 1.64
CA PRO A 522 -27.55 -20.48 2.18
C PRO A 522 -26.25 -20.85 1.45
N SER A 523 -26.21 -20.64 0.13
CA SER A 523 -25.02 -20.86 -0.71
C SER A 523 -23.84 -19.95 -0.37
N PHE A 524 -24.08 -18.77 0.22
CA PHE A 524 -23.03 -17.89 0.73
C PHE A 524 -22.63 -18.27 2.16
N LEU A 525 -23.60 -18.40 3.07
CA LEU A 525 -23.34 -18.68 4.48
C LEU A 525 -22.58 -19.99 4.69
N LEU A 526 -22.92 -21.04 3.93
CA LEU A 526 -22.33 -22.37 4.05
C LEU A 526 -21.01 -22.54 3.26
N ALA A 527 -20.53 -21.51 2.55
CA ALA A 527 -19.33 -21.61 1.71
C ALA A 527 -18.00 -21.44 2.47
N ASN A 528 -17.98 -20.67 3.55
CA ASN A 528 -16.77 -20.43 4.37
C ASN A 528 -17.16 -20.25 5.84
N GLU A 529 -16.30 -20.74 6.73
CA GLU A 529 -16.49 -20.70 8.19
C GLU A 529 -16.79 -19.28 8.72
N THR A 530 -16.22 -18.24 8.12
CA THR A 530 -16.33 -16.85 8.59
C THR A 530 -17.45 -16.05 7.93
N ASN A 531 -18.19 -16.58 6.94
CA ASN A 531 -19.13 -15.77 6.14
C ASN A 531 -20.30 -15.20 6.95
N HIS A 532 -20.69 -15.86 8.04
CA HIS A 532 -21.71 -15.34 8.97
C HIS A 532 -21.30 -14.01 9.64
N THR A 533 -19.99 -13.76 9.81
CA THR A 533 -19.49 -12.49 10.39
C THR A 533 -19.77 -11.28 9.48
N LEU A 534 -19.80 -11.50 8.16
CA LEU A 534 -20.17 -10.48 7.18
C LEU A 534 -21.67 -10.18 7.26
N LEU A 535 -22.51 -11.21 7.40
CA LEU A 535 -23.94 -11.04 7.61
C LEU A 535 -24.24 -10.29 8.92
N ALA A 536 -23.62 -10.70 10.04
CA ALA A 536 -23.76 -10.02 11.32
C ALA A 536 -23.34 -8.54 11.23
N SER A 537 -22.16 -8.28 10.65
CA SER A 537 -21.66 -6.92 10.45
C SER A 537 -22.55 -6.07 9.54
N LEU A 538 -23.32 -6.64 8.62
CA LEU A 538 -24.27 -5.90 7.79
C LEU A 538 -25.62 -5.68 8.49
N LEU A 539 -26.05 -6.61 9.33
CA LEU A 539 -27.21 -6.42 10.21
C LEU A 539 -26.96 -5.30 11.21
N ASP A 540 -25.74 -5.20 11.75
CA ASP A 540 -25.31 -4.06 12.59
C ASP A 540 -25.44 -2.70 11.85
N VAL A 541 -25.13 -2.63 10.55
CA VAL A 541 -25.32 -1.39 9.76
C VAL A 541 -26.79 -0.98 9.77
N VAL A 542 -27.70 -1.94 9.55
CA VAL A 542 -29.14 -1.69 9.51
C VAL A 542 -29.65 -1.28 10.90
N ASN A 543 -29.27 -2.01 11.95
CA ASN A 543 -29.64 -1.68 13.33
C ASN A 543 -29.13 -0.30 13.75
N ALA A 544 -27.88 0.03 13.47
CA ALA A 544 -27.27 1.30 13.85
C ALA A 544 -27.95 2.52 13.19
N ILE A 545 -28.43 2.40 11.94
CA ILE A 545 -29.23 3.47 11.30
C ILE A 545 -30.61 3.57 11.97
N LEU A 546 -31.26 2.43 12.23
CA LEU A 546 -32.61 2.39 12.82
C LEU A 546 -32.63 2.88 14.28
N GLU A 547 -31.68 2.47 15.11
CA GLU A 547 -31.59 2.85 16.52
C GLU A 547 -31.30 4.35 16.71
N HIS A 548 -30.38 4.91 15.92
CA HIS A 548 -29.94 6.30 16.10
C HIS A 548 -30.74 7.32 15.28
N ASN A 549 -31.33 6.91 14.14
CA ASN A 549 -31.97 7.83 13.19
C ASN A 549 -33.25 7.25 12.55
N PHE A 550 -34.08 6.52 13.30
CA PHE A 550 -35.35 5.91 12.83
C PHE A 550 -36.22 6.89 12.02
N THR A 551 -36.57 8.04 12.61
CA THR A 551 -37.49 9.03 12.05
C THR A 551 -36.96 9.73 10.80
N GLU A 552 -35.63 9.84 10.68
CA GLU A 552 -34.93 10.52 9.58
C GLU A 552 -34.76 9.61 8.34
N ASN A 553 -34.97 8.29 8.49
CA ASN A 553 -34.71 7.27 7.48
C ASN A 553 -35.92 6.37 7.15
N PRO A 554 -37.12 6.93 6.85
CA PRO A 554 -38.33 6.13 6.61
C PRO A 554 -38.21 5.19 5.40
N TYR A 555 -37.37 5.49 4.41
CA TYR A 555 -37.09 4.58 3.30
C TYR A 555 -36.39 3.28 3.73
N LEU A 556 -35.56 3.31 4.77
CA LEU A 556 -34.93 2.10 5.30
C LEU A 556 -35.93 1.25 6.07
N VAL A 557 -36.78 1.88 6.91
CA VAL A 557 -37.88 1.20 7.61
C VAL A 557 -38.81 0.52 6.59
N TYR A 558 -39.18 1.22 5.52
CA TYR A 558 -39.97 0.67 4.42
C TYR A 558 -39.29 -0.52 3.73
N ALA A 559 -37.98 -0.41 3.47
CA ALA A 559 -37.21 -1.50 2.88
C ALA A 559 -37.17 -2.73 3.79
N VAL A 560 -36.95 -2.56 5.10
CA VAL A 560 -36.98 -3.65 6.09
C VAL A 560 -38.34 -4.37 6.08
N LEU A 561 -39.44 -3.62 6.09
CA LEU A 561 -40.80 -4.19 6.03
C LEU A 561 -41.07 -4.96 4.73
N LYS A 562 -40.56 -4.47 3.59
CA LYS A 562 -40.64 -5.16 2.30
C LYS A 562 -39.83 -6.46 2.27
N TYR A 563 -38.75 -6.57 3.04
CA TYR A 563 -37.87 -7.73 3.10
C TYR A 563 -38.14 -8.64 4.33
N LYS A 564 -39.25 -8.43 5.06
CA LYS A 564 -39.56 -9.13 6.34
C LYS A 564 -39.41 -10.64 6.29
N GLU A 565 -39.90 -11.29 5.23
CA GLU A 565 -39.90 -12.75 5.07
C GLU A 565 -38.46 -13.31 5.03
N ARG A 566 -37.50 -12.53 4.53
CA ARG A 566 -36.08 -12.92 4.52
C ARG A 566 -35.43 -12.77 5.90
N PHE A 567 -35.77 -11.75 6.68
CA PHE A 567 -35.30 -11.64 8.07
C PHE A 567 -35.86 -12.75 8.96
N GLU A 568 -37.14 -13.09 8.76
CA GLU A 568 -37.79 -14.23 9.42
C GLU A 568 -37.16 -15.57 8.99
N ALA A 569 -36.87 -15.76 7.69
CA ALA A 569 -36.18 -16.94 7.18
C ALA A 569 -34.75 -17.09 7.72
N VAL A 570 -33.99 -16.01 7.90
CA VAL A 570 -32.67 -16.06 8.55
C VAL A 570 -32.79 -16.48 10.01
N ARG A 571 -33.79 -15.98 10.75
CA ARG A 571 -34.03 -16.40 12.13
C ARG A 571 -34.40 -17.89 12.23
N ALA A 572 -35.14 -18.41 11.26
CA ALA A 572 -35.57 -19.80 11.19
C ALA A 572 -34.62 -20.70 10.38
N PHE A 573 -33.40 -20.25 10.09
CA PHE A 573 -32.46 -20.96 9.25
C PHE A 573 -31.95 -22.24 9.93
N THR A 574 -31.91 -23.35 9.17
CA THR A 574 -31.35 -24.63 9.64
C THR A 574 -30.39 -25.17 8.59
N LEU A 575 -29.43 -26.00 9.00
CA LEU A 575 -28.47 -26.60 8.08
C LEU A 575 -29.16 -27.44 6.98
N GLU A 576 -30.17 -28.22 7.37
CA GLU A 576 -30.98 -29.04 6.46
C GLU A 576 -31.73 -28.18 5.44
N SER A 577 -32.50 -27.18 5.90
CA SER A 577 -33.24 -26.28 5.00
C SER A 577 -32.31 -25.49 4.07
N GLY A 578 -31.12 -25.13 4.54
CA GLY A 578 -30.08 -24.49 3.73
C GLY A 578 -29.50 -25.41 2.64
N GLN A 579 -29.23 -26.67 2.97
CA GLN A 579 -28.73 -27.66 2.00
C GLN A 579 -29.78 -28.01 0.94
N GLN A 580 -31.04 -28.25 1.36
CA GLN A 580 -32.17 -28.50 0.46
C GLN A 580 -32.40 -27.33 -0.51
N GLU A 581 -32.28 -26.07 -0.04
CA GLU A 581 -32.41 -24.91 -0.92
C GLU A 581 -31.26 -24.81 -1.95
N ILE A 582 -30.03 -25.14 -1.56
CA ILE A 582 -28.88 -25.19 -2.48
C ILE A 582 -29.07 -26.29 -3.53
N GLU A 583 -29.53 -27.46 -3.13
CA GLU A 583 -29.81 -28.58 -4.05
C GLU A 583 -30.91 -28.21 -5.04
N ARG A 584 -32.05 -27.71 -4.55
CA ARG A 584 -33.16 -27.21 -5.37
C ARG A 584 -32.73 -26.11 -6.36
N GLN A 585 -31.78 -25.25 -5.98
CA GLN A 585 -31.22 -24.24 -6.89
C GLN A 585 -30.30 -24.86 -7.95
N LYS A 586 -29.47 -25.84 -7.59
CA LYS A 586 -28.64 -26.59 -8.56
C LYS A 586 -29.49 -27.39 -9.54
N GLU A 587 -30.57 -28.02 -9.09
CA GLU A 587 -31.53 -28.73 -9.95
C GLU A 587 -32.20 -27.78 -10.94
N LYS A 588 -32.66 -26.60 -10.49
CA LYS A 588 -33.24 -25.58 -11.37
C LYS A 588 -32.24 -25.04 -12.40
N GLN A 589 -30.97 -24.88 -12.04
CA GLN A 589 -29.93 -24.50 -12.99
C GLN A 589 -29.69 -25.61 -14.03
N LYS A 590 -29.52 -26.87 -13.60
CA LYS A 590 -29.38 -28.02 -14.50
C LYS A 590 -30.58 -28.18 -15.45
N ALA A 591 -31.81 -27.99 -14.94
CA ALA A 591 -33.03 -28.07 -15.75
C ALA A 591 -33.13 -26.91 -16.77
N GLY A 592 -32.62 -25.73 -16.43
CA GLY A 592 -32.54 -24.57 -17.34
C GLY A 592 -31.58 -24.77 -18.50
N ASP A 593 -30.39 -25.32 -18.24
CA ASP A 593 -29.37 -25.59 -19.28
C ASP A 593 -29.80 -26.65 -20.30
N THR A 594 -30.77 -27.52 -19.98
CA THR A 594 -31.35 -28.49 -20.93
C THR A 594 -32.32 -27.89 -21.95
N ALA A 595 -32.65 -26.59 -21.87
CA ALA A 595 -33.71 -25.96 -22.65
C ALA A 595 -33.21 -24.75 -23.49
N GLY A 596 -32.03 -24.86 -24.13
CA GLY A 596 -31.60 -23.86 -25.11
C GLY A 596 -30.13 -23.92 -25.50
N ASP A 597 -29.76 -24.81 -26.42
CA ASP A 597 -28.46 -24.74 -27.09
C ASP A 597 -28.51 -23.72 -28.24
N ILE A 598 -27.87 -22.56 -28.04
CA ILE A 598 -27.10 -21.78 -29.03
C ILE A 598 -26.21 -20.81 -28.26
N THR A 599 -24.90 -21.07 -28.33
CA THR A 599 -23.75 -20.20 -27.99
C THR A 599 -24.03 -18.76 -27.51
N THR A 600 -23.77 -18.48 -26.23
CA THR A 600 -23.01 -17.27 -25.78
C THR A 600 -22.57 -17.40 -24.31
N SER A 601 -21.38 -16.89 -23.98
CA SER A 601 -20.78 -17.03 -22.65
C SER A 601 -21.56 -16.31 -21.55
N PRO A 602 -21.65 -16.87 -20.32
CA PRO A 602 -22.46 -16.30 -19.25
C PRO A 602 -21.88 -14.97 -18.74
N THR A 603 -22.52 -13.87 -19.13
CA THR A 603 -22.33 -12.56 -18.53
C THR A 603 -23.54 -12.27 -17.64
N LEU A 604 -23.32 -11.92 -16.38
CA LEU A 604 -24.37 -11.51 -15.45
C LEU A 604 -25.05 -10.24 -15.97
N SER A 605 -26.17 -10.39 -16.69
CA SER A 605 -26.94 -9.29 -17.24
C SER A 605 -27.91 -8.73 -16.19
N HIS A 606 -27.90 -7.41 -16.06
CA HIS A 606 -28.96 -6.67 -15.38
C HIS A 606 -30.26 -6.79 -16.19
N SER A 607 -31.34 -7.24 -15.56
CA SER A 607 -32.70 -6.98 -16.02
C SER A 607 -33.29 -5.85 -15.17
N GLU A 608 -33.27 -4.62 -15.69
CA GLU A 608 -34.20 -3.58 -15.27
C GLU A 608 -35.58 -3.96 -15.82
N ASP A 609 -36.58 -4.11 -14.95
CA ASP A 609 -37.91 -4.59 -15.33
C ASP A 609 -38.91 -3.43 -15.27
N ASP A 610 -39.23 -2.88 -16.44
CA ASP A 610 -40.14 -1.74 -16.63
C ASP A 610 -41.50 -2.25 -17.15
N LEU A 611 -42.60 -1.87 -16.49
CA LEU A 611 -43.89 -2.54 -16.60
C LEU A 611 -44.83 -1.89 -17.61
N HIS A 612 -45.25 -2.64 -18.65
CA HIS A 612 -46.41 -2.28 -19.49
C HIS A 612 -47.30 -3.50 -19.83
N ALA A 613 -48.30 -3.77 -18.96
CA ALA A 613 -49.73 -4.05 -19.23
C ALA A 613 -50.21 -5.08 -20.31
N PRO A 614 -51.48 -5.55 -20.32
CA PRO A 614 -52.48 -5.66 -19.23
C PRO A 614 -53.22 -7.03 -19.14
N SER A 615 -53.89 -7.25 -17.99
CA SER A 615 -55.20 -7.92 -17.76
C SER A 615 -55.68 -9.09 -18.65
N GLY A 616 -55.95 -10.27 -18.04
CA GLY A 616 -56.76 -11.32 -18.70
C GLY A 616 -56.98 -12.66 -17.97
N ALA A 617 -58.14 -12.80 -17.31
CA ALA A 617 -58.94 -14.04 -17.13
C ALA A 617 -58.41 -15.33 -16.40
N ARG A 618 -59.15 -15.65 -15.32
CA ARG A 618 -59.74 -16.99 -14.97
C ARG A 618 -58.86 -18.20 -14.59
N SER A 619 -58.82 -18.45 -13.27
CA SER A 619 -59.26 -19.69 -12.58
C SER A 619 -59.55 -20.97 -13.40
N SER A 620 -58.94 -22.10 -12.97
CA SER A 620 -59.71 -23.31 -12.57
C SER A 620 -58.94 -24.22 -11.59
N LEU A 621 -59.68 -24.95 -10.75
CA LEU A 621 -59.25 -25.98 -9.78
C LEU A 621 -59.51 -27.39 -10.35
N THR A 622 -59.31 -28.44 -9.52
CA THR A 622 -59.90 -29.82 -9.63
C THR A 622 -59.03 -30.76 -10.49
N ARG A 623 -58.66 -32.02 -10.17
CA ARG A 623 -58.67 -32.96 -9.02
C ARG A 623 -58.31 -34.35 -9.63
N ILE A 624 -57.48 -35.20 -8.95
CA ILE A 624 -57.71 -36.66 -8.70
C ILE A 624 -57.79 -37.64 -9.93
N PRO A 625 -57.33 -38.92 -9.86
CA PRO A 625 -56.23 -39.59 -9.10
C PRO A 625 -55.58 -40.80 -9.87
N GLU A 626 -54.92 -41.75 -9.15
CA GLU A 626 -54.84 -43.24 -9.42
C GLU A 626 -54.24 -43.74 -10.79
N GLU A 627 -53.73 -44.98 -10.97
CA GLU A 627 -53.25 -46.06 -10.09
C GLU A 627 -52.30 -47.02 -10.89
N ASN A 628 -51.38 -47.68 -10.17
CA ASN A 628 -50.85 -49.05 -10.37
C ASN A 628 -50.20 -49.58 -11.69
N SER A 629 -49.28 -50.54 -11.45
CA SER A 629 -48.86 -51.68 -12.29
C SER A 629 -47.84 -51.44 -13.44
N ALA A 630 -46.85 -52.31 -13.72
CA ALA A 630 -46.17 -53.39 -12.96
C ALA A 630 -44.98 -53.96 -13.81
N PHE A 631 -44.18 -54.87 -13.24
CA PHE A 631 -43.11 -55.70 -13.86
C PHE A 631 -41.86 -54.96 -14.39
N ALA A 632 -40.66 -55.57 -14.53
CA ALA A 632 -39.96 -56.68 -13.85
C ALA A 632 -38.57 -56.85 -14.53
N ILE A 633 -37.71 -57.75 -14.01
CA ILE A 633 -36.36 -58.13 -14.51
C ILE A 633 -35.30 -57.07 -14.16
N GLY A 634 -34.16 -57.39 -13.52
CA GLY A 634 -33.67 -58.67 -12.99
C GLY A 634 -32.16 -58.81 -13.21
N GLU A 635 -31.43 -59.37 -12.23
CA GLU A 635 -30.01 -59.78 -12.28
C GLU A 635 -28.99 -58.63 -12.50
N ASP A 636 -27.71 -58.66 -12.15
CA ASP A 636 -26.92 -59.26 -11.04
C ASP A 636 -25.69 -58.31 -10.88
N ASP A 637 -24.84 -58.30 -9.84
CA ASP A 637 -24.54 -59.24 -8.75
C ASP A 637 -24.13 -58.42 -7.47
N SER A 638 -23.68 -59.06 -6.38
CA SER A 638 -23.10 -58.39 -5.20
C SER A 638 -21.71 -58.94 -4.78
N ASP A 639 -21.31 -58.65 -3.55
CA ASP A 639 -20.20 -59.23 -2.76
C ASP A 639 -18.82 -58.54 -2.94
N ASP A 640 -18.00 -58.36 -1.88
CA ASP A 640 -18.03 -59.00 -0.56
C ASP A 640 -17.48 -58.06 0.54
N GLU A 641 -18.05 -58.11 1.76
CA GLU A 641 -17.53 -57.39 2.95
C GLU A 641 -17.34 -58.38 4.13
N GLY A 642 -16.09 -58.76 4.38
CA GLY A 642 -15.73 -59.71 5.44
C GLY A 642 -15.58 -59.05 6.82
N GLY A 643 -16.50 -59.37 7.74
CA GLY A 643 -16.64 -58.69 9.03
C GLY A 643 -15.59 -58.97 10.12
N HIS A 644 -15.88 -58.44 11.32
CA HIS A 644 -15.70 -59.17 12.58
C HIS A 644 -16.48 -58.51 13.75
N GLU A 645 -17.00 -59.35 14.66
CA GLU A 645 -17.80 -58.98 15.84
C GLU A 645 -16.97 -58.45 17.02
N GLY A 646 -17.60 -57.74 17.99
CA GLY A 646 -16.85 -57.15 19.13
C GLY A 646 -17.60 -56.55 20.34
N GLN A 647 -18.68 -57.16 20.82
CA GLN A 647 -19.20 -57.14 22.23
C GLN A 647 -19.50 -55.81 23.01
N ASN A 648 -20.77 -55.69 23.43
CA ASN A 648 -21.28 -55.42 24.80
C ASN A 648 -20.93 -54.12 25.61
N THR A 649 -21.89 -53.17 25.63
CA THR A 649 -22.70 -52.66 26.80
C THR A 649 -22.18 -52.71 28.27
N PRO A 650 -22.75 -51.91 29.23
CA PRO A 650 -23.26 -50.52 29.17
C PRO A 650 -23.06 -49.67 30.47
N SER A 651 -23.53 -48.40 30.46
CA SER A 651 -24.04 -47.60 31.62
C SER A 651 -23.08 -47.02 32.69
N GLN A 652 -23.14 -45.70 32.96
CA GLN A 652 -23.85 -45.11 34.13
C GLN A 652 -23.66 -43.57 34.29
N SER A 653 -24.66 -42.96 34.92
CA SER A 653 -24.99 -41.54 35.15
C SER A 653 -24.12 -40.69 36.10
N SER A 654 -23.93 -39.39 35.74
CA SER A 654 -24.14 -38.11 36.51
C SER A 654 -23.60 -37.92 37.96
N PRO A 655 -23.62 -36.71 38.62
CA PRO A 655 -23.88 -35.31 38.19
C PRO A 655 -22.89 -34.21 38.71
N SER A 656 -23.10 -32.95 38.28
CA SER A 656 -22.94 -31.64 39.00
C SER A 656 -21.68 -31.21 39.77
N ALA A 657 -21.20 -29.96 39.51
CA ALA A 657 -21.20 -28.85 40.50
C ALA A 657 -20.72 -27.50 39.91
N GLN A 658 -21.26 -26.38 40.43
CA GLN A 658 -20.94 -25.00 40.05
C GLN A 658 -19.75 -24.43 40.86
N THR A 659 -19.14 -23.33 40.39
CA THR A 659 -18.90 -22.16 41.27
C THR A 659 -18.53 -20.88 40.49
N SER A 660 -19.37 -19.85 40.64
CA SER A 660 -19.15 -18.49 40.14
C SER A 660 -18.45 -17.62 41.19
N ARG A 661 -17.70 -16.57 40.78
CA ARG A 661 -17.42 -15.40 41.66
C ARG A 661 -17.11 -14.12 40.85
N ARG A 662 -18.00 -13.13 40.96
CA ARG A 662 -17.69 -11.70 40.74
C ARG A 662 -17.02 -11.12 42.00
N PRO A 663 -16.50 -9.89 41.93
CA PRO A 663 -17.18 -8.83 42.70
C PRO A 663 -17.42 -7.53 41.90
N SER A 664 -18.28 -6.67 42.43
CA SER A 664 -18.62 -5.34 41.91
C SER A 664 -18.78 -4.37 43.07
N VAL A 665 -18.26 -3.13 42.99
CA VAL A 665 -18.71 -1.97 43.78
C VAL A 665 -18.57 -0.68 42.97
N ALA A 666 -19.59 0.18 43.12
CA ALA A 666 -19.78 1.59 42.74
C ALA A 666 -18.60 2.58 42.96
N SER A 667 -18.67 3.88 42.64
CA SER A 667 -19.26 4.71 41.54
C SER A 667 -19.36 6.17 42.03
N THR A 668 -18.82 7.15 41.29
CA THR A 668 -19.23 8.58 41.37
C THR A 668 -18.92 9.27 40.05
N ALA A 669 -19.83 10.13 39.58
CA ALA A 669 -19.75 10.79 38.28
C ALA A 669 -18.92 12.08 38.30
N ASP A 670 -18.29 12.39 37.16
CA ASP A 670 -18.24 13.76 36.63
C ASP A 670 -18.07 13.72 35.09
N GLU A 671 -18.61 14.71 34.38
CA GLU A 671 -18.74 14.68 32.92
C GLU A 671 -17.50 15.24 32.19
N SER A 672 -16.81 14.40 31.39
CA SER A 672 -16.11 14.88 30.18
C SER A 672 -15.76 13.75 29.22
N ILE A 673 -15.98 13.98 27.92
CA ILE A 673 -15.81 13.01 26.84
C ILE A 673 -14.33 12.58 26.71
N SER A 674 -13.99 11.44 27.30
CA SER A 674 -12.66 10.87 27.25
C SER A 674 -12.53 9.86 26.11
N GLN A 675 -12.24 10.35 24.90
CA GLN A 675 -11.71 9.48 23.84
C GLN A 675 -10.43 8.80 24.34
N VAL A 676 -10.39 7.47 24.28
CA VAL A 676 -9.37 6.63 24.91
C VAL A 676 -7.96 7.05 24.48
N ARG A 677 -7.22 7.62 25.44
CA ARG A 677 -5.80 7.92 25.28
C ARG A 677 -5.05 6.59 25.28
N GLY A 678 -4.27 6.33 24.22
CA GLY A 678 -3.33 5.19 24.18
C GLY A 678 -2.48 5.15 25.45
N MET A 679 -2.21 3.93 25.93
CA MET A 679 -1.67 3.67 27.28
C MET A 679 -0.48 4.58 27.61
N SER A 680 -0.60 5.32 28.72
CA SER A 680 0.46 6.20 29.22
C SER A 680 1.78 5.44 29.39
N GLU A 681 2.90 6.07 29.07
CA GLU A 681 4.25 5.49 29.19
C GLU A 681 4.51 4.92 30.60
N LYS A 682 3.98 5.58 31.65
CA LYS A 682 4.04 5.13 33.05
C LYS A 682 3.25 3.84 33.35
N ALA A 683 2.31 3.44 32.49
CA ALA A 683 1.51 2.23 32.63
C ALA A 683 2.10 1.02 31.88
N ARG A 684 2.92 1.25 30.83
CA ARG A 684 3.52 0.16 30.03
C ARG A 684 4.62 -0.59 30.78
N GLY A 685 5.35 0.07 31.68
CA GLY A 685 6.41 -0.54 32.50
C GLY A 685 5.95 -1.55 33.57
N LYS A 686 4.73 -2.10 33.45
CA LYS A 686 4.16 -3.11 34.37
C LYS A 686 3.66 -4.38 33.66
N MET A 687 3.88 -4.53 32.35
CA MET A 687 3.52 -5.77 31.64
C MET A 687 4.55 -6.90 31.91
N PRO A 688 4.12 -8.17 31.96
CA PRO A 688 5.03 -9.30 32.06
C PRO A 688 5.99 -9.37 30.85
N ALA A 689 7.27 -9.63 31.11
CA ALA A 689 8.23 -9.91 30.05
C ALA A 689 7.90 -11.26 29.39
N GLY A 690 7.78 -11.30 28.06
CA GLY A 690 7.54 -12.55 27.32
C GLY A 690 6.75 -12.46 26.00
N ARG A 691 6.17 -11.29 25.66
CA ARG A 691 5.63 -11.02 24.32
C ARG A 691 6.32 -9.79 23.73
N PRO A 692 6.79 -9.82 22.46
CA PRO A 692 7.27 -8.61 21.80
C PRO A 692 6.10 -7.62 21.68
N SER A 693 6.28 -6.43 22.25
CA SER A 693 5.34 -5.32 22.14
C SER A 693 5.47 -4.72 20.75
N PHE A 694 4.45 -4.89 19.90
CA PHE A 694 4.36 -4.15 18.64
C PHE A 694 3.53 -2.89 18.86
N SER A 695 4.13 -1.71 18.70
CA SER A 695 3.48 -0.44 19.03
C SER A 695 3.93 0.72 18.15
N ARG A 696 3.22 0.93 17.02
CA ARG A 696 3.49 2.01 16.08
C ARG A 696 3.23 3.40 16.72
N GLN A 697 4.30 4.14 17.02
CA GLN A 697 4.21 5.45 17.66
C GLN A 697 3.34 6.44 16.87
N ASN A 698 2.53 7.23 17.59
CA ASN A 698 1.57 8.20 17.06
C ASN A 698 0.50 7.65 16.10
N SER A 699 0.34 6.33 15.94
CA SER A 699 -0.79 5.76 15.19
C SER A 699 -2.02 5.56 16.08
N MET A 700 -3.21 5.61 15.47
CA MET A 700 -4.45 5.16 16.10
C MET A 700 -4.44 3.63 16.18
N THR A 701 -4.89 3.05 17.29
CA THR A 701 -5.08 1.60 17.48
C THR A 701 -6.34 1.38 18.31
N SER A 702 -7.20 0.46 17.84
CA SER A 702 -8.36 -0.05 18.59
C SER A 702 -7.98 -1.29 19.43
N GLN A 703 -8.91 -1.82 20.23
CA GLN A 703 -8.68 -2.91 21.18
C GLN A 703 -9.35 -4.25 20.77
N THR A 704 -9.58 -4.49 19.47
CA THR A 704 -10.45 -5.56 18.95
C THR A 704 -9.67 -6.54 18.06
N SER A 705 -8.65 -7.17 18.63
CA SER A 705 -7.55 -7.86 17.90
C SER A 705 -7.92 -9.08 17.07
N MET A 706 -9.13 -9.63 17.19
CA MET A 706 -9.47 -10.94 16.61
C MET A 706 -9.87 -10.87 15.13
N SER A 707 -10.68 -9.89 14.72
CA SER A 707 -11.29 -9.88 13.38
C SER A 707 -10.30 -9.60 12.24
N MET A 708 -9.28 -8.78 12.50
CA MET A 708 -8.33 -8.35 11.46
C MET A 708 -7.20 -9.37 11.21
N SER A 709 -6.88 -10.22 12.18
CA SER A 709 -5.86 -11.27 12.01
C SER A 709 -6.27 -12.27 10.91
N ALA A 710 -7.56 -12.58 10.82
CA ALA A 710 -8.15 -13.44 9.80
C ALA A 710 -7.94 -12.93 8.35
N LEU A 711 -7.85 -11.60 8.13
CA LEU A 711 -7.62 -11.03 6.79
C LEU A 711 -6.25 -11.36 6.21
N PHE A 712 -5.28 -11.68 7.07
CA PHE A 712 -3.89 -11.98 6.70
C PHE A 712 -3.55 -13.47 6.83
N THR A 713 -4.50 -14.32 7.23
CA THR A 713 -4.33 -15.78 7.37
C THR A 713 -5.33 -16.54 6.51
N THR A 714 -4.88 -17.08 5.38
CA THR A 714 -5.71 -17.94 4.52
C THR A 714 -5.66 -19.40 4.98
N SER A 715 -6.60 -19.82 5.83
CA SER A 715 -6.79 -21.23 6.21
C SER A 715 -7.60 -21.97 5.14
N SER A 716 -6.91 -22.50 4.11
CA SER A 716 -7.53 -23.31 3.05
C SER A 716 -7.67 -24.79 3.43
N THR A 717 -8.19 -25.08 4.62
CA THR A 717 -8.69 -26.41 4.98
C THR A 717 -10.11 -26.56 4.45
N GLY A 718 -10.48 -27.75 3.95
CA GLY A 718 -11.82 -27.99 3.42
C GLY A 718 -12.90 -27.81 4.48
N PHE A 719 -13.53 -26.63 4.51
CA PHE A 719 -14.59 -26.30 5.44
C PHE A 719 -15.84 -27.13 5.11
N MET A 720 -16.40 -27.79 6.13
CA MET A 720 -17.68 -28.48 6.05
C MET A 720 -18.58 -27.96 7.18
N PRO A 721 -19.72 -27.33 6.86
CA PRO A 721 -20.60 -26.76 7.87
C PRO A 721 -21.24 -27.87 8.72
N THR A 722 -21.31 -27.64 10.03
CA THR A 722 -21.94 -28.56 10.99
C THR A 722 -23.03 -27.85 11.78
N VAL A 723 -23.95 -28.63 12.39
CA VAL A 723 -25.02 -28.06 13.23
C VAL A 723 -24.43 -27.31 14.43
N ALA A 724 -23.41 -27.86 15.09
CA ALA A 724 -22.75 -27.21 16.23
C ALA A 724 -22.05 -25.88 15.84
N TRP A 725 -21.47 -25.80 14.64
CA TRP A 725 -20.94 -24.53 14.11
C TRP A 725 -22.07 -23.53 13.82
N LEU A 726 -23.20 -23.98 13.27
CA LEU A 726 -24.35 -23.08 13.01
C LEU A 726 -24.93 -22.53 14.32
N GLU A 727 -25.11 -23.41 15.32
CA GLU A 727 -25.61 -23.05 16.66
C GLU A 727 -24.67 -22.11 17.43
N SER A 728 -23.37 -22.06 17.10
CA SER A 728 -22.41 -21.19 17.80
C SER A 728 -22.52 -19.71 17.42
N TRP A 729 -23.22 -19.35 16.33
CA TRP A 729 -23.34 -17.96 15.88
C TRP A 729 -24.75 -17.55 15.46
N LEU A 730 -25.60 -18.48 15.01
CA LEU A 730 -26.96 -18.14 14.56
C LEU A 730 -27.82 -17.47 15.66
N PRO A 731 -27.78 -17.91 16.93
CA PRO A 731 -28.48 -17.24 18.02
C PRO A 731 -27.89 -15.87 18.39
N GLU A 732 -26.62 -15.61 18.02
CA GLU A 732 -25.92 -14.35 18.30
C GLU A 732 -26.14 -13.29 17.20
N LEU A 733 -26.81 -13.62 16.10
CA LEU A 733 -27.09 -12.65 15.04
C LEU A 733 -27.91 -11.46 15.58
N PRO A 734 -27.54 -10.20 15.26
CA PRO A 734 -28.21 -9.01 15.76
C PRO A 734 -29.51 -8.75 14.98
N LEU A 735 -30.50 -9.63 15.12
CA LEU A 735 -31.81 -9.55 14.46
C LEU A 735 -32.88 -8.87 15.33
N HIS A 736 -32.63 -8.69 16.63
CA HIS A 736 -33.65 -8.27 17.60
C HIS A 736 -34.31 -6.93 17.23
N THR A 737 -33.52 -5.89 16.95
CA THR A 737 -33.99 -4.56 16.56
C THR A 737 -34.88 -4.60 15.31
N ILE A 738 -34.38 -5.19 14.22
CA ILE A 738 -35.11 -5.36 12.95
C ILE A 738 -36.42 -6.12 13.14
N LEU A 739 -36.39 -7.28 13.82
CA LEU A 739 -37.58 -8.11 14.01
C LEU A 739 -38.62 -7.44 14.90
N THR A 740 -38.20 -6.66 15.91
CA THR A 740 -39.09 -5.90 16.78
C THR A 740 -39.80 -4.78 16.00
N ILE A 741 -39.07 -4.07 15.13
CA ILE A 741 -39.66 -3.06 14.22
C ILE A 741 -40.64 -3.72 13.23
N ILE A 742 -40.31 -4.90 12.69
CA ILE A 742 -41.23 -5.67 11.84
C ILE A 742 -42.50 -6.04 12.61
N SER A 743 -42.39 -6.61 13.82
CA SER A 743 -43.55 -7.04 14.61
C SER A 743 -44.42 -5.88 15.09
N ALA A 744 -43.81 -4.74 15.39
CA ALA A 744 -44.51 -3.53 15.83
C ALA A 744 -45.30 -2.85 14.70
N ILE A 745 -44.79 -2.87 13.46
CA ILE A 745 -45.38 -2.09 12.36
C ILE A 745 -46.22 -2.95 11.40
N ALA A 746 -45.76 -4.16 11.06
CA ALA A 746 -46.39 -4.98 10.02
C ALA A 746 -47.90 -5.30 10.24
N PRO A 747 -48.41 -5.49 11.48
CA PRO A 747 -49.84 -5.70 11.71
C PRO A 747 -50.73 -4.50 11.35
N HIS A 748 -50.17 -3.28 11.36
CA HIS A 748 -50.90 -2.04 11.08
C HIS A 748 -50.90 -1.64 9.60
N ILE A 749 -50.24 -2.42 8.75
CA ILE A 749 -50.08 -2.13 7.31
C ILE A 749 -50.84 -3.17 6.48
N PRO A 750 -51.78 -2.76 5.60
CA PRO A 750 -52.36 -3.69 4.63
C PRO A 750 -51.28 -4.11 3.62
N GLY A 751 -51.18 -5.41 3.30
CA GLY A 751 -50.13 -5.94 2.41
C GLY A 751 -50.04 -5.26 1.03
N ALA A 752 -51.14 -4.65 0.57
CA ALA A 752 -51.18 -3.83 -0.64
C ALA A 752 -50.35 -2.53 -0.59
N ALA A 753 -49.82 -2.12 0.56
CA ALA A 753 -48.99 -0.92 0.71
C ALA A 753 -47.48 -1.16 0.48
N LEU A 754 -47.02 -2.41 0.38
CA LEU A 754 -45.60 -2.77 0.16
C LEU A 754 -45.21 -2.83 -1.34
N GLN A 755 -45.80 -1.95 -2.13
CA GLN A 755 -45.67 -1.84 -3.59
C GLN A 755 -44.35 -1.15 -4.02
N PRO A 756 -44.11 -0.87 -5.32
CA PRO A 756 -43.02 0.03 -5.71
C PRO A 756 -43.15 1.41 -5.05
N THR A 757 -42.03 2.05 -4.68
CA THR A 757 -42.00 3.37 -4.03
C THR A 757 -42.52 4.52 -4.91
N SER A 758 -42.80 4.24 -6.18
CA SER A 758 -43.51 5.12 -7.11
C SER A 758 -45.02 5.18 -6.85
N SER A 759 -45.62 4.15 -6.23
CA SER A 759 -47.06 4.10 -5.94
C SER A 759 -47.48 5.14 -4.89
N PRO A 760 -48.70 5.71 -4.99
CA PRO A 760 -49.18 6.67 -4.01
C PRO A 760 -49.38 6.03 -2.62
N GLU A 761 -49.76 4.75 -2.54
CA GLU A 761 -49.94 4.00 -1.30
C GLU A 761 -48.62 3.76 -0.57
N ALA A 762 -47.54 3.45 -1.30
CA ALA A 762 -46.20 3.35 -0.70
C ALA A 762 -45.74 4.72 -0.17
N ARG A 763 -46.01 5.82 -0.90
CA ARG A 763 -45.62 7.18 -0.49
C ARG A 763 -46.36 7.66 0.75
N THR A 764 -47.67 7.41 0.85
CA THR A 764 -48.43 7.76 2.06
C THR A 764 -47.96 6.94 3.26
N LEU A 765 -47.68 5.65 3.07
CA LEU A 765 -47.07 4.82 4.10
C LEU A 765 -45.70 5.36 4.53
N ILE A 766 -44.77 5.60 3.60
CA ILE A 766 -43.41 6.11 3.89
C ILE A 766 -43.46 7.42 4.67
N ASN A 767 -44.34 8.35 4.30
CA ASN A 767 -44.53 9.61 5.03
C ASN A 767 -45.10 9.42 6.45
N ASN A 768 -45.86 8.34 6.67
CA ASN A 768 -46.44 8.00 7.98
C ASN A 768 -45.48 7.16 8.84
N LEU A 769 -44.50 6.45 8.29
CA LEU A 769 -43.59 5.59 9.07
C LEU A 769 -42.92 6.27 10.29
N PRO A 770 -42.53 7.57 10.26
CA PRO A 770 -41.98 8.25 11.43
C PRO A 770 -42.94 8.34 12.63
N SER A 771 -44.27 8.24 12.44
CA SER A 771 -45.23 8.30 13.55
C SER A 771 -45.19 7.06 14.45
N PHE A 772 -44.68 5.93 13.94
CA PHE A 772 -44.44 4.72 14.74
C PHE A 772 -43.29 4.87 15.74
N SER A 773 -42.57 6.01 15.77
CA SER A 773 -41.56 6.29 16.82
C SER A 773 -42.16 6.37 18.24
N GLU A 774 -43.46 6.64 18.37
CA GLU A 774 -44.18 6.63 19.66
C GLU A 774 -44.69 5.24 20.07
N GLU A 775 -44.60 4.24 19.19
CA GLU A 775 -44.98 2.85 19.49
C GLU A 775 -44.05 2.28 20.59
N PRO A 776 -44.56 1.74 21.71
CA PRO A 776 -43.74 1.46 22.89
C PRO A 776 -42.50 0.59 22.64
N GLN A 777 -42.59 -0.37 21.72
CA GLN A 777 -41.46 -1.25 21.36
C GLN A 777 -40.37 -0.51 20.56
N ILE A 778 -40.76 0.42 19.68
CA ILE A 778 -39.81 1.21 18.88
C ILE A 778 -39.23 2.34 19.73
N LYS A 779 -40.04 2.90 20.62
CA LYS A 779 -39.62 3.92 21.58
C LYS A 779 -38.56 3.37 22.54
N SER A 780 -38.66 2.13 23.03
CA SER A 780 -37.60 1.55 23.88
C SER A 780 -36.27 1.44 23.13
N ILE A 781 -36.28 0.89 21.91
CA ILE A 781 -35.10 0.75 21.03
C ILE A 781 -34.44 2.10 20.73
N THR A 782 -35.22 3.14 20.43
CA THR A 782 -34.70 4.46 20.03
C THR A 782 -34.35 5.38 21.19
N SER A 783 -34.83 5.10 22.41
CA SER A 783 -34.49 5.86 23.62
C SER A 783 -33.21 5.34 24.31
N GLU A 784 -32.91 4.05 24.18
CA GLU A 784 -31.66 3.44 24.65
C GLU A 784 -30.87 2.78 23.50
N PRO A 785 -30.42 3.55 22.49
CA PRO A 785 -29.76 2.99 21.31
C PRO A 785 -28.36 2.43 21.64
N THR A 786 -27.90 1.44 20.87
CA THR A 786 -26.60 0.80 21.11
C THR A 786 -25.46 1.83 21.07
N PRO A 787 -24.55 1.87 22.07
CA PRO A 787 -23.47 2.84 22.10
C PRO A 787 -22.59 2.81 20.83
N ILE A 788 -22.36 3.98 20.23
CA ILE A 788 -21.60 4.10 18.99
C ILE A 788 -20.15 3.66 19.21
N ARG A 789 -19.74 2.58 18.55
CA ARG A 789 -18.38 2.03 18.60
C ARG A 789 -17.68 2.19 17.25
N ALA A 790 -16.95 3.30 17.09
CA ALA A 790 -16.09 3.50 15.93
C ALA A 790 -14.91 2.50 15.94
N GLN A 791 -14.80 1.68 14.90
CA GLN A 791 -13.73 0.70 14.73
C GLN A 791 -12.65 1.30 13.82
N SER A 792 -11.46 1.57 14.39
CA SER A 792 -10.31 2.07 13.61
C SER A 792 -9.47 0.92 13.05
N PHE A 793 -8.62 1.21 12.06
CA PHE A 793 -7.67 0.23 11.53
C PHE A 793 -6.65 -0.20 12.60
N GLU A 794 -6.42 -1.50 12.75
CA GLU A 794 -5.51 -2.05 13.76
C GLU A 794 -4.13 -2.42 13.18
N TRP A 795 -3.09 -1.88 13.82
CA TRP A 795 -1.70 -2.13 13.46
C TRP A 795 -1.17 -3.39 14.16
N SER A 796 -0.70 -4.33 13.35
CA SER A 796 -0.05 -5.59 13.77
C SER A 796 1.24 -5.77 12.98
N ALA A 797 2.11 -6.70 13.39
CA ALA A 797 3.29 -7.03 12.60
C ALA A 797 2.93 -7.52 11.18
N LEU A 798 1.83 -8.27 11.01
CA LEU A 798 1.36 -8.73 9.69
C LEU A 798 0.86 -7.58 8.81
N SER A 799 0.01 -6.70 9.36
CA SER A 799 -0.50 -5.55 8.60
C SER A 799 0.58 -4.50 8.32
N MET A 800 1.59 -4.39 9.18
CA MET A 800 2.78 -3.57 8.94
C MET A 800 3.68 -4.17 7.86
N GLY A 801 3.94 -5.48 7.92
CA GLY A 801 4.72 -6.21 6.92
C GLY A 801 4.12 -6.14 5.52
N TRP A 802 2.80 -6.28 5.40
CA TRP A 802 2.06 -6.02 4.16
C TRP A 802 2.29 -4.59 3.65
N TYR A 803 2.23 -3.60 4.53
CA TYR A 803 2.32 -2.19 4.17
C TYR A 803 3.74 -1.76 3.77
N GLU A 804 4.78 -2.28 4.44
CA GLU A 804 6.18 -2.15 4.03
C GLU A 804 6.44 -2.87 2.70
N SER A 805 5.90 -4.08 2.51
CA SER A 805 5.94 -4.78 1.22
C SER A 805 5.28 -3.99 0.09
N LEU A 806 4.20 -3.27 0.38
CA LEU A 806 3.49 -2.44 -0.60
C LEU A 806 4.34 -1.22 -1.02
N LEU A 807 4.91 -0.49 -0.06
CA LEU A 807 5.79 0.65 -0.35
C LEU A 807 7.02 0.22 -1.15
N TRP A 808 7.73 -0.81 -0.69
CA TRP A 808 8.92 -1.32 -1.38
C TRP A 808 8.58 -1.96 -2.73
N GLY A 809 7.40 -2.56 -2.89
CA GLY A 809 6.90 -3.04 -4.17
C GLY A 809 6.69 -1.92 -5.19
N PHE A 810 6.20 -0.74 -4.77
CA PHE A 810 6.12 0.44 -5.65
C PHE A 810 7.51 1.00 -5.97
N ILE A 811 8.40 1.11 -4.99
CA ILE A 811 9.80 1.56 -5.19
C ILE A 811 10.49 0.66 -6.22
N PHE A 812 10.46 -0.66 -6.02
CA PHE A 812 11.01 -1.65 -6.96
C PHE A 812 10.37 -1.54 -8.35
N SER A 813 9.03 -1.54 -8.43
CA SER A 813 8.31 -1.40 -9.70
C SER A 813 8.61 -0.09 -10.44
N SER A 814 9.01 0.97 -9.72
CA SER A 814 9.38 2.25 -10.33
C SER A 814 10.76 2.21 -10.99
N GLU A 815 11.69 1.38 -10.50
CA GLU A 815 13.04 1.16 -11.04
C GLU A 815 13.12 0.07 -12.11
N MET A 816 12.16 -0.86 -12.18
CA MET A 816 12.22 -2.03 -13.10
C MET A 816 12.49 -1.67 -14.57
N VAL A 817 11.96 -0.55 -15.07
CA VAL A 817 12.20 -0.08 -16.45
C VAL A 817 13.29 0.98 -16.40
N VAL A 818 14.33 0.81 -17.22
CA VAL A 818 15.57 1.61 -17.15
C VAL A 818 15.65 2.68 -18.25
N GLY A 819 16.25 3.82 -17.93
CA GLY A 819 16.73 4.78 -18.91
C GLY A 819 15.65 5.46 -19.76
N SER A 820 15.91 5.60 -21.07
CA SER A 820 15.05 6.36 -21.98
C SER A 820 13.72 5.66 -22.31
N ALA A 821 13.63 4.34 -22.14
CA ALA A 821 12.41 3.57 -22.33
C ALA A 821 11.43 3.64 -21.14
N ALA A 822 11.89 4.14 -19.98
CA ALA A 822 11.05 4.37 -18.81
C ALA A 822 10.09 5.56 -19.02
N SER A 823 9.01 5.34 -19.78
CA SER A 823 7.92 6.31 -19.96
C SER A 823 7.25 6.73 -18.64
N ALA A 824 7.37 5.88 -17.62
CA ALA A 824 6.96 6.14 -16.25
C ALA A 824 7.92 7.09 -15.52
N THR A 825 9.22 6.78 -15.53
CA THR A 825 10.21 7.30 -14.58
C THR A 825 11.53 7.57 -15.32
N PRO A 826 11.64 8.66 -16.10
CA PRO A 826 12.81 8.87 -16.95
C PRO A 826 14.08 9.08 -16.11
N GLY A 827 15.12 8.28 -16.34
CA GLY A 827 16.41 8.38 -15.63
C GLY A 827 16.60 7.44 -14.44
N THR A 828 15.74 6.43 -14.29
CA THR A 828 15.99 5.24 -13.46
C THR A 828 17.17 4.43 -13.98
N VAL A 829 17.86 3.73 -13.07
CA VAL A 829 19.06 2.92 -13.38
C VAL A 829 18.85 1.42 -13.18
N GLY A 830 17.73 1.02 -12.55
CA GLY A 830 17.43 -0.38 -12.24
C GLY A 830 18.24 -0.87 -11.05
N VAL A 831 18.26 -0.10 -9.94
CA VAL A 831 19.09 -0.36 -8.74
C VAL A 831 19.04 -1.82 -8.30
N TRP A 832 17.83 -2.38 -8.20
CA TRP A 832 17.57 -3.73 -7.69
C TRP A 832 17.32 -4.77 -8.80
N ASN A 833 17.45 -4.39 -10.08
CA ASN A 833 17.14 -5.28 -11.21
C ASN A 833 18.09 -6.48 -11.23
N GLY A 834 17.51 -7.69 -11.26
CA GLY A 834 18.26 -8.94 -11.28
C GLY A 834 18.84 -9.37 -9.93
N THR A 835 18.39 -8.79 -8.81
CA THR A 835 18.75 -9.22 -7.44
C THR A 835 17.66 -10.07 -6.79
N SER A 836 18.02 -10.91 -5.82
CA SER A 836 17.10 -11.88 -5.19
C SER A 836 16.26 -11.28 -4.06
N ILE A 837 15.19 -10.57 -4.42
CA ILE A 837 14.21 -9.97 -3.50
C ILE A 837 13.45 -11.05 -2.69
N ARG A 838 13.25 -10.81 -1.38
CA ARG A 838 12.55 -11.74 -0.46
C ARG A 838 11.26 -11.19 0.13
N LEU A 839 11.12 -9.87 0.25
CA LEU A 839 9.97 -9.20 0.88
C LEU A 839 8.64 -9.45 0.16
N PHE A 840 8.68 -9.61 -1.16
CA PHE A 840 7.56 -9.97 -2.01
C PHE A 840 8.03 -10.85 -3.17
N ARG A 841 7.15 -11.72 -3.69
CA ARG A 841 7.47 -12.57 -4.84
C ARG A 841 7.50 -11.71 -6.11
N VAL A 842 8.67 -11.59 -6.72
CA VAL A 842 8.79 -11.10 -8.10
C VAL A 842 8.46 -12.27 -9.04
N GLN A 843 7.32 -12.20 -9.73
CA GLN A 843 7.00 -13.21 -10.73
C GLN A 843 7.84 -12.95 -11.98
N GLU A 844 8.86 -13.79 -12.18
CA GLU A 844 9.64 -13.77 -13.42
C GLU A 844 8.72 -14.09 -14.60
N ALA A 845 8.40 -13.07 -15.40
CA ALA A 845 7.88 -13.30 -16.73
C ALA A 845 8.95 -14.11 -17.48
N ALA A 846 8.57 -15.28 -18.00
CA ALA A 846 9.47 -16.20 -18.70
C ALA A 846 10.40 -15.47 -19.67
N ALA A 847 11.65 -15.92 -19.76
CA ALA A 847 12.74 -15.26 -20.49
C ALA A 847 12.44 -15.06 -21.99
N GLN A 848 11.66 -14.04 -22.29
CA GLN A 848 11.44 -13.53 -23.63
C GLN A 848 12.71 -12.81 -24.08
N GLY A 849 13.16 -13.09 -25.29
CA GLY A 849 14.32 -12.44 -25.90
C GLY A 849 14.18 -10.91 -25.94
N PRO A 850 15.29 -10.18 -26.15
CA PRO A 850 15.38 -8.73 -25.90
C PRO A 850 14.26 -7.94 -26.60
N THR A 851 13.30 -7.47 -25.80
CA THR A 851 12.12 -6.76 -26.30
C THR A 851 12.48 -5.33 -26.69
N LEU A 852 12.58 -5.07 -27.99
CA LEU A 852 12.95 -3.75 -28.57
C LEU A 852 12.07 -2.57 -28.08
N LEU A 853 10.88 -2.84 -27.55
CA LEU A 853 9.91 -1.85 -27.10
C LEU A 853 9.97 -1.53 -25.60
N ALA A 854 10.61 -2.36 -24.77
CA ALA A 854 10.62 -2.23 -23.31
C ALA A 854 11.80 -2.97 -22.67
N PRO A 855 13.04 -2.45 -22.77
CA PRO A 855 14.23 -3.03 -22.13
C PRO A 855 14.08 -3.15 -20.60
N LYS A 856 14.33 -4.34 -20.05
CA LYS A 856 14.18 -4.64 -18.61
C LYS A 856 15.50 -4.59 -17.82
N GLY A 857 16.56 -4.12 -18.46
CA GLY A 857 17.85 -3.87 -17.82
C GLY A 857 18.77 -3.05 -18.71
N ALA A 858 19.93 -2.67 -18.18
CA ALA A 858 20.91 -1.87 -18.90
C ALA A 858 21.42 -2.57 -20.19
N VAL A 859 21.53 -3.90 -20.19
CA VAL A 859 21.97 -4.69 -21.36
C VAL A 859 20.96 -4.58 -22.52
N ASP A 860 19.67 -4.75 -22.24
CA ASP A 860 18.60 -4.56 -23.23
C ASP A 860 18.53 -3.10 -23.73
N ALA A 861 18.71 -2.15 -22.80
CA ALA A 861 18.66 -0.71 -23.12
C ALA A 861 19.80 -0.32 -24.06
N VAL A 862 21.02 -0.80 -23.82
CA VAL A 862 22.17 -0.63 -24.72
C VAL A 862 21.92 -1.31 -26.08
N GLY A 863 21.32 -2.51 -26.08
CA GLY A 863 20.89 -3.19 -27.31
C GLY A 863 19.93 -2.32 -28.16
N SER A 864 18.91 -1.73 -27.53
CA SER A 864 17.96 -0.85 -28.21
C SER A 864 18.60 0.44 -28.77
N ASN A 865 19.50 1.07 -28.00
CA ASN A 865 20.26 2.26 -28.44
C ASN A 865 21.20 1.94 -29.61
N LEU A 866 21.85 0.77 -29.59
CA LEU A 866 22.75 0.33 -30.65
C LEU A 866 21.98 0.07 -31.96
N VAL A 867 20.83 -0.62 -31.87
CA VAL A 867 19.95 -0.87 -33.02
C VAL A 867 19.35 0.42 -33.57
N GLN A 868 18.94 1.38 -32.72
CA GLN A 868 18.50 2.70 -33.20
C GLN A 868 19.60 3.49 -33.92
N ARG A 869 20.86 3.41 -33.45
CA ARG A 869 22.00 4.02 -34.18
C ARG A 869 22.26 3.34 -35.53
N ILE A 870 22.11 2.02 -35.61
CA ILE A 870 22.25 1.26 -36.87
C ILE A 870 21.11 1.60 -37.84
N GLY A 871 19.86 1.70 -37.36
CA GLY A 871 18.72 2.13 -38.17
C GLY A 871 18.91 3.52 -38.80
N ASN A 872 19.44 4.47 -38.02
CA ASN A 872 19.75 5.81 -38.52
C ASN A 872 20.97 5.87 -39.48
N LEU A 873 21.88 4.89 -39.42
CA LEU A 873 22.98 4.77 -40.39
C LEU A 873 22.52 4.20 -41.74
N SER A 874 21.49 3.34 -41.75
CA SER A 874 20.94 2.75 -42.98
C SER A 874 20.25 3.76 -43.91
N LEU A 875 19.98 4.99 -43.46
CA LEU A 875 19.28 6.02 -44.23
C LEU A 875 20.19 7.03 -44.95
N ARG A 876 21.52 6.86 -44.91
CA ARG A 876 22.49 7.76 -45.59
C ARG A 876 23.36 7.08 -46.65
N GLY A 877 22.86 5.99 -47.25
CA GLY A 877 23.66 5.08 -48.08
C GLY A 877 23.09 4.64 -49.42
N ARG A 878 22.22 5.43 -50.08
CA ARG A 878 21.80 5.09 -51.47
C ARG A 878 21.31 6.29 -52.28
N ASN A 879 22.24 7.03 -52.90
CA ASN A 879 21.93 8.00 -53.95
C ASN A 879 22.94 7.87 -55.11
N SER A 880 22.79 6.78 -55.87
CA SER A 880 23.40 6.58 -57.18
C SER A 880 22.56 5.59 -57.97
N ILE A 881 21.70 6.10 -58.85
CA ILE A 881 21.01 5.32 -59.88
C ILE A 881 21.61 5.73 -61.22
N SER A 882 22.34 4.80 -61.83
CA SER A 882 22.55 4.76 -63.28
C SER A 882 21.51 3.82 -63.90
N GLN A 883 21.05 4.16 -65.10
CA GLN A 883 20.00 3.43 -65.83
C GLN A 883 20.47 2.04 -66.27
N GLU A 884 19.55 1.06 -66.35
CA GLU A 884 19.16 0.42 -67.63
C GLU A 884 17.93 -0.52 -67.48
N ALA A 885 17.45 -1.07 -68.60
CA ALA A 885 16.08 -1.56 -68.82
C ALA A 885 15.85 -3.07 -68.53
N GLY A 886 14.57 -3.50 -68.46
CA GLY A 886 14.23 -4.94 -68.60
C GLY A 886 12.88 -5.46 -68.07
N GLN A 887 11.77 -5.19 -68.77
CA GLN A 887 10.57 -6.06 -68.97
C GLN A 887 9.94 -6.91 -67.82
N SER A 888 8.75 -6.47 -67.34
CA SER A 888 7.42 -7.16 -67.30
C SER A 888 7.19 -8.60 -66.73
N PRO A 889 5.95 -9.03 -66.37
CA PRO A 889 4.70 -8.29 -66.00
C PRO A 889 3.93 -8.87 -64.76
N SER A 890 2.71 -8.37 -64.52
CA SER A 890 1.49 -9.13 -64.11
C SER A 890 0.87 -8.90 -62.71
N VAL A 891 -0.26 -8.14 -62.68
CA VAL A 891 -1.61 -8.48 -62.13
C VAL A 891 -1.71 -9.17 -60.75
N ARG A 892 -2.62 -8.90 -59.80
CA ARG A 892 -3.68 -7.91 -59.46
C ARG A 892 -4.53 -8.61 -58.36
N GLU A 893 -4.99 -7.89 -57.33
CA GLU A 893 -6.09 -8.22 -56.38
C GLU A 893 -6.31 -9.70 -55.96
N VAL A 894 -5.97 -10.03 -54.70
CA VAL A 894 -6.92 -10.09 -53.56
C VAL A 894 -6.20 -9.55 -52.31
#